data_AF-A0A3L7VDG2-F1
#
_entry.id   AF-A0A3L7VDG2-F1
#
_cell.length_a   1.000
_cell.length_b   1.000
_cell.length_c   1.000
_cell.angle_alpha   90.00
_cell.angle_beta   90.00
_cell.angle_gamma   90.00
#
_symmetry.space_group_name_H-M   'P 1'
#
loop_
_entity.id
_entity.type
_entity.pdbx_description
1 polymer ?
#
loop_
_entity_poly.entity_id
_entity_poly.type
_entity_poly.pdbx_seq_one_letter_code
_entity_poly.pdbx_strand_id
1 'polypeptide(L)'
;MPIPLSSSKSLILCSGLVAWLCVLGSVPLNAQPQAPEQGPDKSNPTIEYEKQVKTLLRERCFACHGPLRQEASLRLDTLESILAAGDSGPAIVPNEPLQSRIIQRVSSSEPGIRMPPEHEGEPFKPEQIEIIERWIGQGAQGIPNEQPDPDPRKHWAFQPLVAPAVPFAQNGPSHPIDAFLHELHTQRGIVAQPQAPNDVLLRRLYVDLIGLPPQAQEWNSLPSQWDATWYESTIDRLLEDPKHGERWARHWMDIWRFSDWWGLGDQLRNSQLHMWHWRDWIIESLNNDRPYDEMIQRMLAADELAPEDFSDLRATGFLARNYFLFNRNQWMDETIEHVSKAFLGLTINCAKCHDHKFDPIKQTDYYRMRAIFEPYHVRLDSVQSESDFAKNGLPRVFDAFMDLPTYRFERGQESSPDKSAIMNPAIPEFLAQIPLEIQTVDLPGVAWQPERREWVIPSQIEKARGSLAGLTQAVLTAKDKLATAQAEFQAHEDRKTKSDTDPKPKTDPAKVLVEDKFETLLPERWKTYGGKWELEPGKLQQLQDGQSRSVLRWLENPPSDFDLTLRFTILGGSTYRSVGVSFDSTQADGTIMPGPQDSEIMVYVSAHGPDPKVQASYAQNGTYHYPPEGRASHPVELNKEYTLHLQVRGQLINAALDGQPKVAWKSPVARQAGALQLTAFDVQVAFHEIRIQTLGDSVQLREPGNGMS
;
A
#
# COMPACT_ATOMS: atom_id res chain seq x y z
N MET A 1 27.88 -23.76 -9.05
CA MET A 1 27.80 -25.22 -9.24
C MET A 1 26.61 -25.75 -8.45
N PRO A 2 25.55 -26.25 -9.11
CA PRO A 2 24.43 -26.90 -8.44
C PRO A 2 24.62 -28.42 -8.44
N ILE A 3 24.23 -29.10 -7.36
CA ILE A 3 24.10 -30.57 -7.30
C ILE A 3 22.66 -30.86 -6.85
N PRO A 4 21.92 -31.74 -7.55
CA PRO A 4 20.53 -32.03 -7.25
C PRO A 4 20.37 -33.18 -6.26
N LEU A 5 19.28 -33.14 -5.49
CA LEU A 5 18.79 -34.23 -4.64
C LEU A 5 17.90 -35.17 -5.48
N SER A 6 18.26 -36.45 -5.47
CA SER A 6 17.49 -37.57 -6.02
C SER A 6 16.81 -38.31 -4.87
N SER A 7 15.49 -38.51 -4.99
CA SER A 7 14.66 -39.30 -4.08
C SER A 7 14.59 -40.75 -4.55
N SER A 8 15.01 -41.70 -3.72
CA SER A 8 14.73 -43.13 -3.89
C SER A 8 13.65 -43.59 -2.90
N LYS A 9 12.54 -44.08 -3.43
CA LYS A 9 11.49 -44.81 -2.70
C LYS A 9 11.85 -46.30 -2.68
N SER A 10 11.82 -46.91 -1.50
CA SER A 10 11.76 -48.37 -1.33
C SER A 10 10.31 -48.81 -1.27
N LEU A 11 9.94 -49.86 -2.02
CA LEU A 11 8.74 -50.64 -1.76
C LEU A 11 9.08 -52.13 -1.86
N ILE A 12 8.77 -52.82 -0.78
CA ILE A 12 8.91 -54.26 -0.54
C ILE A 12 7.74 -54.96 -1.25
N LEU A 13 8.03 -56.02 -2.02
CA LEU A 13 7.02 -56.94 -2.56
C LEU A 13 7.33 -58.36 -2.10
N CYS A 14 6.41 -58.91 -1.30
CA CYS A 14 6.38 -60.32 -0.94
C CYS A 14 5.68 -61.16 -2.02
N SER A 15 6.38 -62.23 -2.37
CA SER A 15 6.01 -63.50 -3.00
C SER A 15 4.55 -63.97 -2.97
N GLY A 16 4.12 -64.57 -4.10
CA GLY A 16 2.99 -65.49 -4.19
C GLY A 16 2.99 -66.28 -5.51
N LEU A 17 3.42 -67.54 -5.46
CA LEU A 17 3.49 -68.54 -6.54
C LEU A 17 2.23 -69.42 -6.49
N VAL A 18 1.46 -69.58 -7.59
CA VAL A 18 0.61 -70.77 -7.90
C VAL A 18 0.30 -70.74 -9.41
N ALA A 19 0.99 -71.50 -10.26
CA ALA A 19 0.68 -72.85 -10.77
C ALA A 19 -0.53 -72.93 -11.72
N TRP A 20 -0.21 -73.19 -13.00
CA TRP A 20 -1.08 -73.58 -14.10
C TRP A 20 -1.68 -74.98 -13.88
N LEU A 21 -2.96 -75.16 -14.19
CA LEU A 21 -3.52 -76.47 -14.56
C LEU A 21 -4.54 -76.32 -15.69
N CYS A 22 -4.20 -76.90 -16.84
CA CYS A 22 -5.09 -77.10 -17.98
C CYS A 22 -6.07 -78.24 -17.68
N VAL A 23 -7.37 -78.02 -17.91
CA VAL A 23 -8.37 -79.07 -18.06
C VAL A 23 -9.09 -78.86 -19.38
N LEU A 24 -8.89 -79.80 -20.30
CA LEU A 24 -9.63 -79.99 -21.53
C LEU A 24 -11.01 -80.59 -21.20
N GLY A 25 -12.08 -79.92 -21.64
CA GLY A 25 -13.45 -80.38 -21.44
C GLY A 25 -14.38 -79.93 -22.56
N SER A 26 -14.56 -80.82 -23.53
CA SER A 26 -15.74 -81.12 -24.35
C SER A 26 -16.85 -80.07 -24.50
N VAL A 27 -17.01 -79.58 -25.74
CA VAL A 27 -18.13 -78.76 -26.22
C VAL A 27 -19.36 -79.63 -26.51
N PRO A 28 -20.57 -79.25 -26.06
CA PRO A 28 -21.80 -79.52 -26.78
C PRO A 28 -22.28 -78.25 -27.51
N LEU A 29 -22.50 -78.43 -28.81
CA LEU A 29 -23.04 -77.47 -29.75
C LEU A 29 -24.56 -77.36 -29.52
N ASN A 30 -25.05 -76.35 -28.79
CA ASN A 30 -26.41 -75.83 -28.97
C ASN A 30 -26.60 -74.48 -28.25
N ALA A 31 -26.40 -73.38 -28.97
CA ALA A 31 -26.90 -72.07 -28.59
C ALA A 31 -27.20 -71.26 -29.85
N GLN A 32 -28.45 -70.84 -30.00
CA GLN A 32 -28.88 -69.87 -31.01
C GLN A 32 -28.11 -68.57 -30.82
N PRO A 33 -27.80 -67.82 -31.91
CA PRO A 33 -27.18 -66.51 -31.76
C PRO A 33 -28.17 -65.54 -31.10
N GLN A 34 -27.90 -65.20 -29.83
CA GLN A 34 -28.43 -63.98 -29.22
C GLN A 34 -27.81 -62.79 -29.94
N ALA A 35 -28.65 -61.80 -30.26
CA ALA A 35 -28.21 -60.53 -30.80
C ALA A 35 -27.16 -59.89 -29.86
N PRO A 36 -26.13 -59.21 -30.40
CA PRO A 36 -25.09 -58.62 -29.56
C PRO A 36 -25.70 -57.53 -28.67
N GLU A 37 -25.52 -57.66 -27.35
CA GLU A 37 -25.65 -56.56 -26.41
C GLU A 37 -24.75 -55.42 -26.88
N GLN A 38 -25.33 -54.25 -27.07
CA GLN A 38 -24.60 -53.03 -27.38
C GLN A 38 -23.73 -52.67 -26.17
N GLY A 39 -22.42 -52.87 -26.28
CA GLY A 39 -21.46 -52.28 -25.35
C GLY A 39 -21.55 -50.75 -25.34
N PRO A 40 -21.11 -50.09 -24.25
CA PRO A 40 -21.33 -48.66 -24.05
C PRO A 40 -20.74 -47.85 -25.21
N ASP A 41 -21.58 -46.97 -25.76
CA ASP A 41 -21.25 -46.03 -26.81
C ASP A 41 -20.12 -45.09 -26.36
N LYS A 42 -18.94 -45.22 -26.98
CA LYS A 42 -17.77 -44.38 -26.71
C LYS A 42 -17.90 -42.94 -27.23
N SER A 43 -19.01 -42.60 -27.92
CA SER A 43 -19.22 -41.28 -28.50
C SER A 43 -19.91 -40.27 -27.56
N ASN A 44 -20.43 -40.72 -26.40
CA ASN A 44 -21.15 -39.86 -25.45
C ASN A 44 -20.81 -40.22 -23.99
N PRO A 45 -19.70 -39.70 -23.42
CA PRO A 45 -19.32 -40.01 -22.04
C PRO A 45 -20.40 -39.61 -21.03
N THR A 46 -20.60 -40.45 -20.01
CA THR A 46 -21.53 -40.20 -18.91
C THR A 46 -21.10 -38.96 -18.12
N ILE A 47 -22.05 -38.08 -17.80
CA ILE A 47 -21.79 -36.91 -16.96
C ILE A 47 -21.74 -37.33 -15.49
N GLU A 48 -20.65 -37.00 -14.80
CA GLU A 48 -20.50 -37.20 -13.36
C GLU A 48 -21.24 -36.09 -12.59
N TYR A 49 -22.42 -36.40 -12.05
CA TYR A 49 -23.27 -35.44 -11.33
C TYR A 49 -22.52 -34.67 -10.24
N GLU A 50 -21.81 -35.37 -9.35
CA GLU A 50 -21.14 -34.75 -8.20
C GLU A 50 -20.04 -33.76 -8.63
N LYS A 51 -19.18 -34.14 -9.59
CA LYS A 51 -18.03 -33.33 -9.99
C LYS A 51 -18.39 -32.25 -10.99
N GLN A 52 -19.33 -32.51 -11.89
CA GLN A 52 -19.64 -31.60 -13.00
C GLN A 52 -20.90 -30.78 -12.71
N VAL A 53 -22.04 -31.43 -12.51
CA VAL A 53 -23.33 -30.74 -12.39
C VAL A 53 -23.48 -30.05 -11.04
N LYS A 54 -23.27 -30.78 -9.94
CA LYS A 54 -23.41 -30.24 -8.58
C LYS A 54 -22.41 -29.11 -8.33
N THR A 55 -21.19 -29.21 -8.83
CA THR A 55 -20.20 -28.11 -8.80
C THR A 55 -20.74 -26.86 -9.49
N LEU A 56 -21.29 -26.99 -10.71
CA LEU A 56 -21.86 -25.85 -11.44
C LEU A 56 -23.06 -25.23 -10.71
N LEU A 57 -23.98 -26.05 -10.19
CA LEU A 57 -25.13 -25.57 -9.42
C LEU A 57 -24.68 -24.91 -8.09
N ARG A 58 -23.66 -25.46 -7.43
CA ARG A 58 -23.06 -24.84 -6.24
C ARG A 58 -22.42 -23.50 -6.58
N GLU A 59 -21.78 -23.38 -7.73
CA GLU A 59 -21.14 -22.15 -8.17
C GLU A 59 -22.14 -21.03 -8.52
N ARG A 60 -23.29 -21.39 -9.12
CA ARG A 60 -24.20 -20.42 -9.77
C ARG A 60 -25.58 -20.32 -9.14
N CYS A 61 -26.06 -21.34 -8.44
CA CYS A 61 -27.46 -21.43 -8.02
C CYS A 61 -27.67 -21.44 -6.49
N PHE A 62 -26.74 -21.98 -5.71
CA PHE A 62 -26.95 -22.20 -4.26
C PHE A 62 -27.10 -20.89 -3.45
N ALA A 63 -26.59 -19.76 -3.97
CA ALA A 63 -26.75 -18.47 -3.31
C ALA A 63 -28.22 -18.06 -3.16
N CYS A 64 -29.08 -18.42 -4.13
CA CYS A 64 -30.52 -18.10 -4.11
C CYS A 64 -31.42 -19.34 -3.91
N HIS A 65 -30.92 -20.54 -4.21
CA HIS A 65 -31.67 -21.80 -4.18
C HIS A 65 -30.96 -22.88 -3.33
N GLY A 66 -30.48 -22.49 -2.16
CA GLY A 66 -29.72 -23.34 -1.23
C GLY A 66 -30.31 -23.34 0.19
N PRO A 67 -29.52 -23.75 1.21
CA PRO A 67 -30.01 -23.82 2.59
C PRO A 67 -30.29 -22.44 3.22
N LEU A 68 -29.53 -21.40 2.84
CA LEU A 68 -29.67 -20.05 3.38
C LEU A 68 -30.84 -19.26 2.77
N ARG A 69 -31.14 -19.50 1.49
CA ARG A 69 -32.14 -18.78 0.70
C ARG A 69 -32.81 -19.73 -0.28
N GLN A 70 -34.13 -19.67 -0.37
CA GLN A 70 -34.96 -20.57 -1.20
C GLN A 70 -35.93 -19.73 -2.03
N GLU A 71 -35.39 -18.99 -3.00
CA GLU A 71 -36.24 -18.21 -3.90
C GLU A 71 -37.18 -19.12 -4.70
N ALA A 72 -38.44 -18.70 -4.82
CA ALA A 72 -39.52 -19.49 -5.40
C ALA A 72 -39.71 -20.88 -4.76
N SER A 73 -39.40 -20.99 -3.47
CA SER A 73 -39.44 -22.23 -2.69
C SER A 73 -38.60 -23.38 -3.31
N LEU A 74 -37.56 -23.02 -4.07
CA LEU A 74 -36.74 -23.98 -4.83
C LEU A 74 -35.39 -24.21 -4.17
N ARG A 75 -35.00 -25.49 -4.07
CA ARG A 75 -33.66 -25.94 -3.68
C ARG A 75 -33.00 -26.73 -4.82
N LEU A 76 -31.72 -26.45 -5.07
CA LEU A 76 -30.95 -27.05 -6.17
C LEU A 76 -29.72 -27.84 -5.71
N ASP A 77 -29.60 -28.12 -4.41
CA ASP A 77 -28.44 -28.74 -3.80
C ASP A 77 -28.46 -30.26 -3.70
N THR A 78 -29.63 -30.87 -3.94
CA THR A 78 -29.80 -32.32 -4.10
C THR A 78 -30.68 -32.64 -5.29
N LEU A 79 -30.49 -33.80 -5.89
CA LEU A 79 -31.38 -34.26 -6.97
C LEU A 79 -32.85 -34.34 -6.53
N GLU A 80 -33.11 -34.85 -5.34
CA GLU A 80 -34.47 -34.94 -4.80
C GLU A 80 -35.14 -33.56 -4.73
N SER A 81 -34.41 -32.54 -4.25
CA SER A 81 -34.92 -31.16 -4.20
C SER A 81 -35.14 -30.55 -5.58
N ILE A 82 -34.26 -30.83 -6.55
CA ILE A 82 -34.41 -30.36 -7.94
C ILE A 82 -35.70 -30.93 -8.57
N LEU A 83 -36.06 -32.16 -8.21
CA LEU A 83 -37.28 -32.85 -8.68
C LEU A 83 -38.54 -32.49 -7.88
N ALA A 84 -38.41 -32.10 -6.61
CA ALA A 84 -39.52 -31.89 -5.67
C ALA A 84 -40.45 -30.70 -5.99
N ALA A 85 -40.17 -29.94 -7.05
CA ALA A 85 -40.92 -28.76 -7.51
C ALA A 85 -40.91 -27.56 -6.56
N GLY A 86 -40.52 -26.39 -7.07
CA GLY A 86 -40.75 -25.11 -6.40
C GLY A 86 -42.14 -24.54 -6.73
N ASP A 87 -42.36 -23.25 -6.46
CA ASP A 87 -43.62 -22.54 -6.78
C ASP A 87 -43.98 -22.62 -8.28
N SER A 88 -42.96 -22.87 -9.11
CA SER A 88 -43.03 -22.99 -10.55
C SER A 88 -43.08 -24.45 -11.06
N GLY A 89 -43.19 -25.46 -10.21
CA GLY A 89 -43.05 -26.86 -10.63
C GLY A 89 -41.60 -27.37 -10.61
N PRO A 90 -41.33 -28.60 -11.10
CA PRO A 90 -40.01 -29.21 -11.05
C PRO A 90 -39.00 -28.44 -11.91
N ALA A 91 -37.75 -28.34 -11.43
CA ALA A 91 -36.70 -27.63 -12.16
C ALA A 91 -36.21 -28.44 -13.37
N ILE A 92 -36.29 -29.77 -13.30
CA ILE A 92 -35.91 -30.69 -14.38
C ILE A 92 -37.00 -31.72 -14.66
N VAL A 93 -37.03 -32.19 -15.90
CA VAL A 93 -37.80 -33.35 -16.35
C VAL A 93 -36.77 -34.37 -16.89
N PRO A 94 -36.53 -35.50 -16.19
CA PRO A 94 -35.55 -36.49 -16.62
C PRO A 94 -35.80 -36.98 -18.06
N ASN A 95 -34.73 -37.14 -18.84
CA ASN A 95 -34.74 -37.47 -20.27
C ASN A 95 -35.30 -36.38 -21.20
N GLU A 96 -35.81 -35.27 -20.68
CA GLU A 96 -36.39 -34.18 -21.46
C GLU A 96 -35.70 -32.82 -21.17
N PRO A 97 -34.44 -32.63 -21.63
CA PRO A 97 -33.67 -31.41 -21.33
C PRO A 97 -34.36 -30.13 -21.81
N LEU A 98 -35.00 -30.14 -22.99
CA LEU A 98 -35.67 -28.97 -23.54
C LEU A 98 -36.97 -28.60 -22.81
N GLN A 99 -37.61 -29.55 -22.12
CA GLN A 99 -38.78 -29.31 -21.26
C GLN A 99 -38.38 -28.94 -19.83
N SER A 100 -37.10 -29.06 -19.48
CA SER A 100 -36.59 -28.74 -18.16
C SER A 100 -36.44 -27.22 -17.99
N ARG A 101 -37.12 -26.67 -16.98
CA ARG A 101 -37.11 -25.24 -16.69
C ARG A 101 -35.72 -24.71 -16.41
N ILE A 102 -34.85 -25.50 -15.77
CA ILE A 102 -33.48 -25.07 -15.50
C ILE A 102 -32.75 -24.68 -16.80
N ILE A 103 -32.92 -25.46 -17.88
CA ILE A 103 -32.31 -25.17 -19.18
C ILE A 103 -32.87 -23.89 -19.77
N GLN A 104 -34.20 -23.71 -19.73
CA GLN A 104 -34.85 -22.48 -20.19
C GLN A 104 -34.33 -21.23 -19.45
N ARG A 105 -34.04 -21.36 -18.15
CA ARG A 105 -33.57 -20.25 -17.31
C ARG A 105 -32.08 -19.95 -17.51
N VAL A 106 -31.22 -20.97 -17.57
CA VAL A 106 -29.77 -20.76 -17.73
C VAL A 106 -29.36 -20.39 -19.16
N SER A 107 -30.18 -20.76 -20.16
CA SER A 107 -29.97 -20.42 -21.58
C SER A 107 -30.62 -19.10 -22.00
N SER A 108 -31.43 -18.47 -21.15
CA SER A 108 -32.13 -17.22 -21.49
C SER A 108 -31.20 -16.01 -21.45
N SER A 109 -31.39 -15.09 -22.39
CA SER A 109 -30.77 -13.77 -22.41
C SER A 109 -31.69 -12.65 -21.92
N GLU A 110 -32.97 -12.95 -21.65
CA GLU A 110 -33.96 -11.95 -21.27
C GLU A 110 -33.79 -11.51 -19.80
N PRO A 111 -33.61 -10.20 -19.54
CA PRO A 111 -33.53 -9.67 -18.18
C PRO A 111 -34.78 -10.02 -17.37
N GLY A 112 -34.60 -10.58 -16.18
CA GLY A 112 -35.69 -10.96 -15.26
C GLY A 112 -36.10 -12.43 -15.29
N ILE A 113 -35.77 -13.17 -16.36
CA ILE A 113 -35.98 -14.64 -16.38
C ILE A 113 -34.67 -15.43 -16.44
N ARG A 114 -33.58 -14.83 -16.94
CA ARG A 114 -32.24 -15.44 -16.94
C ARG A 114 -31.78 -15.77 -15.53
N MET A 115 -31.16 -16.95 -15.37
CA MET A 115 -30.47 -17.37 -14.16
C MET A 115 -28.99 -17.68 -14.43
N PRO A 116 -28.05 -17.23 -13.57
CA PRO A 116 -28.25 -16.28 -12.47
C PRO A 116 -28.71 -14.89 -12.99
N PRO A 117 -29.44 -14.11 -12.19
CA PRO A 117 -29.82 -12.75 -12.54
C PRO A 117 -28.60 -11.89 -12.88
N GLU A 118 -28.75 -10.95 -13.82
CA GLU A 118 -27.63 -10.15 -14.34
C GLU A 118 -26.83 -9.40 -13.25
N HIS A 119 -27.48 -9.04 -12.15
CA HIS A 119 -26.86 -8.36 -11.01
C HIS A 119 -26.38 -9.30 -9.89
N GLU A 120 -26.67 -10.59 -9.97
CA GLU A 120 -26.38 -11.61 -8.93
C GLU A 120 -25.35 -12.66 -9.40
N GLY A 121 -25.12 -12.82 -10.72
CA GLY A 121 -24.09 -13.72 -11.21
C GLY A 121 -23.88 -13.78 -12.72
N GLU A 122 -22.70 -14.28 -13.09
CA GLU A 122 -22.31 -14.51 -14.49
C GLU A 122 -23.20 -15.57 -15.16
N PRO A 123 -23.50 -15.41 -16.46
CA PRO A 123 -24.28 -16.40 -17.19
C PRO A 123 -23.51 -17.71 -17.30
N PHE A 124 -24.23 -18.81 -17.48
CA PHE A 124 -23.60 -20.07 -17.83
C PHE A 124 -22.98 -19.96 -19.23
N LYS A 125 -21.77 -20.49 -19.38
CA LYS A 125 -21.14 -20.65 -20.70
C LYS A 125 -21.84 -21.78 -21.47
N PRO A 126 -21.84 -21.74 -22.81
CA PRO A 126 -22.47 -22.78 -23.63
C PRO A 126 -22.04 -24.21 -23.24
N GLU A 127 -20.76 -24.41 -22.93
CA GLU A 127 -20.24 -25.73 -22.54
C GLU A 127 -20.77 -26.19 -21.17
N GLN A 128 -21.05 -25.25 -20.27
CA GLN A 128 -21.62 -25.55 -18.96
C GLN A 128 -23.12 -25.89 -19.07
N ILE A 129 -23.83 -25.24 -19.99
CA ILE A 129 -25.23 -25.57 -20.30
C ILE A 129 -25.31 -26.97 -20.90
N GLU A 130 -24.42 -27.30 -21.86
CA GLU A 130 -24.36 -28.63 -22.48
C GLU A 130 -24.16 -29.76 -21.45
N ILE A 131 -23.34 -29.53 -20.43
CA ILE A 131 -23.15 -30.49 -19.31
C ILE A 131 -24.48 -30.78 -18.61
N ILE A 132 -25.26 -29.75 -18.31
CA ILE A 132 -26.56 -29.89 -17.63
C ILE A 132 -27.57 -30.55 -18.57
N GLU A 133 -27.63 -30.15 -19.83
CA GLU A 133 -28.52 -30.74 -20.84
C GLU A 133 -28.24 -32.24 -21.04
N ARG A 134 -26.97 -32.62 -21.19
CA ARG A 134 -26.57 -34.02 -21.35
C ARG A 134 -26.86 -34.84 -20.11
N TRP A 135 -26.60 -34.29 -18.92
CA TRP A 135 -26.95 -34.96 -17.67
C TRP A 135 -28.46 -35.24 -17.56
N ILE A 136 -29.30 -34.25 -17.90
CA ILE A 136 -30.76 -34.44 -17.94
C ILE A 136 -31.16 -35.49 -19.00
N GLY A 137 -30.56 -35.42 -20.19
CA GLY A 137 -30.77 -36.40 -21.27
C GLY A 137 -30.33 -37.82 -20.94
N GLN A 138 -29.38 -37.99 -20.02
CA GLN A 138 -28.93 -39.27 -19.47
C GLN A 138 -29.79 -39.74 -18.27
N GLY A 139 -30.96 -39.13 -18.07
CA GLY A 139 -31.91 -39.49 -17.02
C GLY A 139 -31.68 -38.82 -15.67
N ALA A 140 -30.83 -37.78 -15.61
CA ALA A 140 -30.56 -36.98 -14.41
C ALA A 140 -30.16 -37.81 -13.18
N GLN A 141 -29.21 -38.74 -13.34
CA GLN A 141 -28.75 -39.57 -12.22
C GLN A 141 -28.02 -38.72 -11.16
N GLY A 142 -28.33 -38.94 -9.88
CA GLY A 142 -27.75 -38.23 -8.75
C GLY A 142 -27.15 -39.19 -7.73
N ILE A 143 -26.74 -38.66 -6.57
CA ILE A 143 -26.23 -39.47 -5.46
C ILE A 143 -27.42 -40.12 -4.73
N PRO A 144 -27.48 -41.46 -4.57
CA PRO A 144 -28.55 -42.10 -3.82
C PRO A 144 -28.58 -41.65 -2.36
N ASN A 145 -29.77 -41.30 -1.84
CA ASN A 145 -29.99 -40.83 -0.46
C ASN A 145 -29.15 -39.60 -0.08
N GLU A 146 -28.85 -38.74 -1.06
CA GLU A 146 -28.14 -37.49 -0.84
C GLU A 146 -28.90 -36.61 0.18
N GLN A 147 -28.22 -36.27 1.26
CA GLN A 147 -28.80 -35.36 2.24
C GLN A 147 -28.63 -33.91 1.78
N PRO A 148 -29.67 -33.07 1.90
CA PRO A 148 -29.53 -31.66 1.61
C PRO A 148 -28.53 -31.01 2.56
N ASP A 149 -27.85 -29.98 2.05
CA ASP A 149 -26.91 -29.23 2.88
C ASP A 149 -27.69 -28.67 4.09
N PRO A 150 -27.20 -28.88 5.32
CA PRO A 150 -27.87 -28.39 6.50
C PRO A 150 -27.84 -26.86 6.51
N ASP A 151 -28.79 -26.26 7.23
CA ASP A 151 -28.73 -24.83 7.51
C ASP A 151 -27.41 -24.51 8.23
N PRO A 152 -26.52 -23.68 7.65
CA PRO A 152 -25.21 -23.39 8.23
C PRO A 152 -25.35 -22.68 9.59
N ARG A 153 -26.48 -22.02 9.87
CA ARG A 153 -26.77 -21.47 11.21
C ARG A 153 -26.74 -22.54 12.29
N LYS A 154 -27.03 -23.80 11.96
CA LYS A 154 -27.02 -24.94 12.90
C LYS A 154 -25.62 -25.53 13.10
N HIS A 155 -24.62 -25.09 12.34
CA HIS A 155 -23.26 -25.56 12.52
C HIS A 155 -22.74 -25.13 13.90
N TRP A 156 -22.01 -26.02 14.60
CA TRP A 156 -21.61 -25.83 15.99
C TRP A 156 -20.84 -24.51 16.22
N ALA A 157 -20.09 -24.04 15.23
CA ALA A 157 -19.31 -22.80 15.30
C ALA A 157 -20.18 -21.53 15.33
N PHE A 158 -21.45 -21.61 14.91
CA PHE A 158 -22.43 -20.51 14.97
C PHE A 158 -23.46 -20.70 16.08
N GLN A 159 -23.23 -21.67 16.97
CA GLN A 159 -24.07 -21.93 18.13
C GLN A 159 -23.34 -21.48 19.40
N PRO A 160 -24.06 -21.05 20.45
CA PRO A 160 -23.45 -20.78 21.75
C PRO A 160 -22.69 -21.99 22.28
N LEU A 161 -21.48 -21.75 22.80
CA LEU A 161 -20.70 -22.78 23.47
C LEU A 161 -21.33 -23.11 24.83
N VAL A 162 -21.57 -24.38 25.08
CA VAL A 162 -22.03 -24.90 26.37
C VAL A 162 -20.93 -25.78 26.94
N ALA A 163 -20.46 -25.47 28.15
CA ALA A 163 -19.44 -26.27 28.81
C ALA A 163 -19.96 -27.69 29.08
N PRO A 164 -19.34 -28.74 28.50
CA PRO A 164 -19.76 -30.11 28.74
C PRO A 164 -19.38 -30.55 30.16
N ALA A 165 -20.13 -31.50 30.72
CA ALA A 165 -19.75 -32.14 31.97
C ALA A 165 -18.45 -32.93 31.76
N VAL A 166 -17.45 -32.73 32.64
CA VAL A 166 -16.19 -33.46 32.60
C VAL A 166 -16.46 -34.94 32.95
N PRO A 167 -16.03 -35.90 32.11
CA PRO A 167 -16.22 -37.32 32.36
C PRO A 167 -15.56 -37.75 33.67
N PHE A 168 -16.28 -38.46 34.52
CA PHE A 168 -15.73 -38.98 35.77
C PHE A 168 -14.86 -40.20 35.48
N ALA A 169 -13.59 -40.16 35.91
CA ALA A 169 -12.69 -41.30 35.84
C ALA A 169 -12.28 -41.71 37.26
N GLN A 170 -12.68 -42.91 37.69
CA GLN A 170 -12.49 -43.45 39.05
C GLN A 170 -11.02 -43.52 39.51
N ASN A 171 -10.07 -43.54 38.59
CA ASN A 171 -8.62 -43.43 38.80
C ASN A 171 -8.00 -42.48 37.74
N GLY A 172 -8.75 -41.43 37.43
CA GLY A 172 -8.59 -40.62 36.23
C GLY A 172 -7.37 -39.70 36.21
N PRO A 173 -7.00 -39.23 35.00
CA PRO A 173 -5.92 -38.26 34.83
C PRO A 173 -6.26 -36.94 35.55
N SER A 174 -5.23 -36.22 36.01
CA SER A 174 -5.36 -35.04 36.87
C SER A 174 -5.98 -33.83 36.19
N HIS A 175 -5.99 -33.78 34.85
CA HIS A 175 -6.48 -32.64 34.07
C HIS A 175 -7.79 -32.95 33.31
N PRO A 176 -8.76 -32.02 33.23
CA PRO A 176 -10.04 -32.25 32.54
C PRO A 176 -9.91 -32.68 31.08
N ILE A 177 -8.92 -32.16 30.34
CA ILE A 177 -8.66 -32.54 28.93
C ILE A 177 -8.37 -34.05 28.83
N ASP A 178 -7.54 -34.57 29.73
CA ASP A 178 -7.16 -35.97 29.70
C ASP A 178 -8.35 -36.88 30.04
N ALA A 179 -9.31 -36.41 30.85
CA ALA A 179 -10.53 -37.16 31.15
C ALA A 179 -11.39 -37.36 29.89
N PHE A 180 -11.55 -36.32 29.07
CA PHE A 180 -12.22 -36.43 27.76
C PHE A 180 -11.48 -37.36 26.79
N LEU A 181 -10.15 -37.27 26.72
CA LEU A 181 -9.35 -38.15 25.86
C LEU A 181 -9.42 -39.61 26.33
N HIS A 182 -9.37 -39.85 27.64
CA HIS A 182 -9.44 -41.18 28.23
C HIS A 182 -10.78 -41.88 27.96
N GLU A 183 -11.89 -41.16 28.10
CA GLU A 183 -13.21 -41.66 27.74
C GLU A 183 -13.24 -42.11 26.26
N LEU A 184 -12.78 -41.24 25.36
CA LEU A 184 -12.78 -41.52 23.92
C LEU A 184 -11.86 -42.70 23.56
N HIS A 185 -10.68 -42.79 24.17
CA HIS A 185 -9.77 -43.91 24.00
C HIS A 185 -10.40 -45.22 24.46
N THR A 186 -11.04 -45.22 25.61
CA THR A 186 -11.72 -46.41 26.16
C THR A 186 -12.85 -46.86 25.25
N GLN A 187 -13.71 -45.94 24.79
CA GLN A 187 -14.80 -46.24 23.86
C GLN A 187 -14.29 -46.83 22.53
N ARG A 188 -13.12 -46.38 22.06
CA ARG A 188 -12.54 -46.80 20.77
C ARG A 188 -11.53 -47.94 20.89
N GLY A 189 -11.24 -48.44 22.09
CA GLY A 189 -10.22 -49.46 22.32
C GLY A 189 -8.80 -48.99 21.94
N ILE A 190 -8.52 -47.69 22.03
CA ILE A 190 -7.23 -47.10 21.71
C ILE A 190 -6.36 -47.03 22.98
N VAL A 191 -5.11 -47.47 22.87
CA VAL A 191 -4.13 -47.41 23.97
C VAL A 191 -3.14 -46.30 23.67
N ALA A 192 -2.93 -45.40 24.64
CA ALA A 192 -1.96 -44.32 24.52
C ALA A 192 -0.52 -44.86 24.49
N GLN A 193 0.37 -44.15 23.80
CA GLN A 193 1.81 -44.46 23.85
C GLN A 193 2.37 -44.20 25.26
N PRO A 194 3.44 -44.91 25.67
CA PRO A 194 4.10 -44.60 26.93
C PRO A 194 4.68 -43.19 26.90
N GLN A 195 4.86 -42.63 28.09
CA GLN A 195 5.50 -41.34 28.27
C GLN A 195 6.90 -41.32 27.63
N ALA A 196 7.25 -40.19 27.03
CA ALA A 196 8.57 -40.03 26.44
C ALA A 196 9.68 -40.03 27.51
N PRO A 197 10.88 -40.52 27.18
CA PRO A 197 12.06 -40.42 28.06
C PRO A 197 12.36 -38.97 28.50
N ASN A 198 12.96 -38.79 29.69
CA ASN A 198 13.19 -37.48 30.30
C ASN A 198 14.04 -36.53 29.43
N ASP A 199 15.02 -37.06 28.71
CA ASP A 199 15.86 -36.31 27.76
C ASP A 199 15.05 -35.75 26.59
N VAL A 200 14.09 -36.53 26.09
CA VAL A 200 13.14 -36.10 25.04
C VAL A 200 12.18 -35.04 25.59
N LEU A 201 11.66 -35.23 26.81
CA LEU A 201 10.77 -34.27 27.46
C LEU A 201 11.47 -32.92 27.71
N LEU A 202 12.67 -32.94 28.27
CA LEU A 202 13.46 -31.71 28.51
C LEU A 202 13.69 -30.94 27.21
N ARG A 203 14.09 -31.64 26.13
CA ARG A 203 14.28 -31.02 24.82
C ARG A 203 12.98 -30.39 24.29
N ARG A 204 11.84 -31.07 24.45
CA ARG A 204 10.53 -30.56 24.01
C ARG A 204 10.13 -29.32 24.80
N LEU A 205 10.18 -29.38 26.13
CA LEU A 205 9.88 -28.24 27.01
C LEU A 205 10.66 -26.99 26.59
N TYR A 206 11.98 -27.12 26.41
CA TYR A 206 12.84 -26.01 26.04
C TYR A 206 12.52 -25.42 24.65
N VAL A 207 12.35 -26.28 23.63
CA VAL A 207 12.04 -25.81 22.28
C VAL A 207 10.62 -25.25 22.16
N ASP A 208 9.66 -25.83 22.87
CA ASP A 208 8.26 -25.43 22.80
C ASP A 208 7.99 -24.16 23.62
N LEU A 209 8.51 -24.08 24.85
CA LEU A 209 8.24 -22.95 25.75
C LEU A 209 9.09 -21.73 25.44
N ILE A 210 10.39 -21.89 25.14
CA ILE A 210 11.30 -20.75 24.94
C ILE A 210 12.01 -20.73 23.57
N GLY A 211 11.81 -21.75 22.73
CA GLY A 211 12.37 -21.77 21.37
C GLY A 211 13.83 -22.15 21.23
N LEU A 212 14.51 -22.46 22.33
CA LEU A 212 15.94 -22.74 22.37
C LEU A 212 16.19 -24.14 22.91
N PRO A 213 17.28 -24.83 22.53
CA PRO A 213 17.65 -26.11 23.14
C PRO A 213 18.13 -25.94 24.60
N PRO A 214 18.03 -26.98 25.45
CA PRO A 214 18.59 -26.94 26.81
C PRO A 214 20.11 -26.79 26.80
N GLN A 215 20.67 -26.06 27.78
CA GLN A 215 22.12 -25.95 27.94
C GLN A 215 22.69 -27.16 28.68
N ALA A 216 24.02 -27.24 28.75
CA ALA A 216 24.71 -28.39 29.33
C ALA A 216 24.35 -28.63 30.81
N GLN A 217 24.08 -27.57 31.58
CA GLN A 217 23.73 -27.67 33.00
C GLN A 217 22.37 -28.33 33.18
N GLU A 218 21.40 -28.00 32.33
CA GLU A 218 20.08 -28.62 32.30
C GLU A 218 20.16 -30.10 31.97
N TRP A 219 20.94 -30.48 30.97
CA TRP A 219 21.16 -31.88 30.62
C TRP A 219 21.74 -32.67 31.79
N ASN A 220 22.64 -32.05 32.58
CA ASN A 220 23.23 -32.68 33.76
C ASN A 220 22.26 -32.78 34.95
N SER A 221 21.14 -32.03 34.93
CA SER A 221 20.12 -32.05 35.98
C SER A 221 19.03 -33.12 35.78
N LEU A 222 19.08 -33.87 34.68
CA LEU A 222 18.08 -34.88 34.33
C LEU A 222 18.00 -36.00 35.38
N PRO A 223 16.82 -36.28 35.95
CA PRO A 223 16.65 -37.42 36.82
C PRO A 223 16.73 -38.73 36.03
N SER A 224 17.26 -39.78 36.66
CA SER A 224 17.43 -41.10 36.05
C SER A 224 16.11 -41.86 35.85
N GLN A 225 15.06 -41.48 36.57
CA GLN A 225 13.69 -41.99 36.43
C GLN A 225 12.71 -40.83 36.33
N TRP A 226 11.46 -41.12 35.97
CA TRP A 226 10.41 -40.10 35.91
C TRP A 226 10.18 -39.46 37.28
N ASP A 227 10.07 -38.14 37.30
CA ASP A 227 9.77 -37.34 38.48
C ASP A 227 8.86 -36.16 38.08
N ALA A 228 7.62 -36.19 38.58
CA ALA A 228 6.62 -35.16 38.31
C ALA A 228 7.05 -33.79 38.86
N THR A 229 7.71 -33.76 40.02
CA THR A 229 8.15 -32.50 40.65
C THR A 229 9.25 -31.82 39.85
N TRP A 230 10.21 -32.58 39.32
CA TRP A 230 11.22 -32.06 38.39
C TRP A 230 10.59 -31.48 37.12
N TYR A 231 9.58 -32.16 36.57
CA TYR A 231 8.93 -31.74 35.34
C TYR A 231 8.14 -30.44 35.53
N GLU A 232 7.29 -30.37 36.55
CA GLU A 232 6.50 -29.17 36.88
C GLU A 232 7.40 -27.97 37.18
N SER A 233 8.41 -28.14 38.05
CA SER A 233 9.36 -27.05 38.34
C SER A 233 10.19 -26.60 37.13
N THR A 234 10.45 -27.51 36.17
CA THR A 234 11.09 -27.14 34.90
C THR A 234 10.16 -26.33 34.01
N ILE A 235 8.86 -26.67 33.97
CA ILE A 235 7.84 -25.90 33.25
C ILE A 235 7.74 -24.50 33.86
N ASP A 236 7.55 -24.38 35.17
CA ASP A 236 7.37 -23.10 35.85
C ASP A 236 8.55 -22.16 35.57
N ARG A 237 9.78 -22.68 35.74
CA ARG A 237 11.00 -21.92 35.45
C ARG A 237 11.11 -21.46 33.98
N LEU A 238 10.59 -22.25 33.04
CA LEU A 238 10.61 -21.91 31.62
C LEU A 238 9.51 -20.92 31.24
N LEU A 239 8.34 -20.98 31.89
CA LEU A 239 7.27 -20.01 31.74
C LEU A 239 7.67 -18.64 32.32
N GLU A 240 8.44 -18.63 33.42
CA GLU A 240 9.01 -17.43 34.03
C GLU A 240 10.20 -16.84 33.26
N ASP A 241 10.79 -17.56 32.29
CA ASP A 241 11.89 -17.02 31.47
C ASP A 241 11.32 -15.98 30.48
N PRO A 242 11.85 -14.74 30.41
CA PRO A 242 11.36 -13.71 29.48
C PRO A 242 11.31 -14.13 28.00
N LYS A 243 12.13 -15.11 27.62
CA LYS A 243 12.14 -15.70 26.26
C LYS A 243 10.84 -16.46 25.95
N HIS A 244 10.06 -16.86 26.95
CA HIS A 244 8.75 -17.45 26.76
C HIS A 244 7.81 -16.51 25.98
N GLY A 245 7.66 -15.29 26.48
CA GLY A 245 6.89 -14.24 25.81
C GLY A 245 7.43 -13.92 24.42
N GLU A 246 8.75 -13.79 24.25
CA GLU A 246 9.36 -13.57 22.92
C GLU A 246 9.02 -14.71 21.93
N ARG A 247 9.09 -15.96 22.41
CA ARG A 247 8.83 -17.15 21.60
C ARG A 247 7.38 -17.25 21.16
N TRP A 248 6.45 -16.98 22.08
CA TRP A 248 5.01 -17.14 21.86
C TRP A 248 4.39 -15.92 21.20
N ALA A 249 4.87 -14.72 21.51
CA ALA A 249 4.43 -13.48 20.86
C ALA A 249 4.55 -13.58 19.34
N ARG A 250 5.61 -14.22 18.82
CA ARG A 250 5.80 -14.42 17.38
C ARG A 250 4.61 -15.13 16.71
N HIS A 251 4.06 -16.15 17.36
CA HIS A 251 2.92 -16.90 16.81
C HIS A 251 1.64 -16.06 16.83
N TRP A 252 1.42 -15.30 17.90
CA TRP A 252 0.28 -14.40 18.02
C TRP A 252 0.37 -13.22 17.06
N MET A 253 1.57 -12.67 16.88
CA MET A 253 1.86 -11.59 15.95
C MET A 253 1.56 -11.96 14.50
N ASP A 254 1.70 -13.23 14.11
CA ASP A 254 1.30 -13.71 12.78
C ASP A 254 -0.23 -13.62 12.59
N ILE A 255 -1.01 -13.98 13.61
CA ILE A 255 -2.49 -13.92 13.59
C ILE A 255 -2.98 -12.46 13.64
N TRP A 256 -2.39 -11.66 14.53
CA TRP A 256 -2.73 -10.25 14.69
C TRP A 256 -2.12 -9.35 13.61
N ARG A 257 -1.33 -9.93 12.70
CA ARG A 257 -0.69 -9.24 11.58
C ARG A 257 0.18 -8.07 12.05
N PHE A 258 1.02 -8.31 13.05
CA PHE A 258 2.06 -7.34 13.40
C PHE A 258 3.01 -7.14 12.22
N SER A 259 3.26 -5.89 11.88
CA SER A 259 4.48 -5.48 11.19
C SER A 259 4.85 -4.09 11.65
N ASP A 260 6.11 -3.71 11.44
CA ASP A 260 6.48 -2.31 11.55
C ASP A 260 5.81 -1.48 10.44
N TRP A 261 5.89 -0.17 10.59
CA TRP A 261 5.36 0.79 9.63
C TRP A 261 6.13 0.78 8.31
N TRP A 262 5.49 1.29 7.26
CA TRP A 262 6.16 1.51 5.98
C TRP A 262 5.62 2.78 5.28
N GLY A 263 6.52 3.44 4.55
CA GLY A 263 6.27 4.70 3.87
C GLY A 263 7.13 4.92 2.62
N LEU A 264 6.96 6.07 1.98
CA LEU A 264 7.82 6.53 0.88
C LEU A 264 8.45 7.87 1.24
N GLY A 265 9.77 7.90 1.45
CA GLY A 265 10.44 9.06 2.02
C GLY A 265 9.89 9.37 3.42
N ASP A 266 9.55 10.63 3.66
CA ASP A 266 8.96 11.07 4.93
C ASP A 266 7.44 10.80 5.01
N GLN A 267 6.82 10.28 3.94
CA GLN A 267 5.38 9.99 3.93
C GLN A 267 5.10 8.63 4.58
N LEU A 268 4.39 8.67 5.70
CA LEU A 268 3.76 7.50 6.27
C LEU A 268 2.56 7.06 5.41
N ARG A 269 2.52 5.80 4.98
CA ARG A 269 1.47 5.28 4.09
C ARG A 269 0.63 4.19 4.74
N ASN A 270 1.29 3.19 5.34
CA ASN A 270 0.66 2.04 5.99
C ASN A 270 1.09 1.99 7.46
N SER A 271 0.12 1.80 8.37
CA SER A 271 0.31 1.80 9.83
C SER A 271 0.74 3.16 10.41
N GLN A 272 1.13 3.21 11.69
CA GLN A 272 1.80 4.35 12.34
C GLN A 272 3.25 4.08 12.70
N LEU A 273 4.05 5.13 12.87
CA LEU A 273 5.43 5.02 13.37
C LEU A 273 5.47 4.29 14.72
N HIS A 274 6.59 3.67 15.07
CA HIS A 274 6.82 3.09 16.41
C HIS A 274 5.85 1.96 16.81
N MET A 275 5.40 1.14 15.85
CA MET A 275 4.58 -0.05 16.13
C MET A 275 5.24 -1.05 17.07
N TRP A 276 6.56 -0.98 17.24
CA TRP A 276 7.30 -1.80 18.20
C TRP A 276 6.78 -1.70 19.63
N HIS A 277 6.13 -0.58 20.02
CA HIS A 277 5.42 -0.48 21.30
C HIS A 277 4.38 -1.57 21.48
N TRP A 278 3.62 -1.87 20.43
CA TRP A 278 2.61 -2.91 20.45
C TRP A 278 3.21 -4.31 20.48
N ARG A 279 4.29 -4.55 19.71
CA ARG A 279 5.08 -5.80 19.80
C ARG A 279 5.52 -6.06 21.25
N ASP A 280 6.11 -5.05 21.89
CA ASP A 280 6.63 -5.20 23.25
C ASP A 280 5.49 -5.41 24.25
N TRP A 281 4.36 -4.72 24.08
CA TRP A 281 3.15 -4.97 24.86
C TRP A 281 2.63 -6.41 24.72
N ILE A 282 2.69 -7.01 23.52
CA ILE A 282 2.30 -8.42 23.33
C ILE A 282 3.22 -9.35 24.13
N ILE A 283 4.54 -9.16 24.01
CA ILE A 283 5.55 -9.97 24.70
C ILE A 283 5.37 -9.86 26.22
N GLU A 284 5.22 -8.63 26.72
CA GLU A 284 5.02 -8.35 28.14
C GLU A 284 3.69 -8.92 28.65
N SER A 285 2.62 -8.84 27.86
CA SER A 285 1.31 -9.41 28.25
C SER A 285 1.38 -10.92 28.41
N LEU A 286 2.11 -11.63 27.54
CA LEU A 286 2.31 -13.07 27.65
C LEU A 286 3.18 -13.45 28.85
N ASN A 287 4.29 -12.73 29.07
CA ASN A 287 5.16 -12.98 30.23
C ASN A 287 4.47 -12.69 31.57
N ASN A 288 3.53 -11.75 31.60
CA ASN A 288 2.75 -11.42 32.79
C ASN A 288 1.48 -12.28 32.95
N ASP A 289 1.29 -13.30 32.09
CA ASP A 289 0.11 -14.17 32.07
C ASP A 289 -1.22 -13.39 32.05
N ARG A 290 -1.28 -12.34 31.22
CA ARG A 290 -2.49 -11.52 31.09
C ARG A 290 -3.63 -12.37 30.48
N PRO A 291 -4.84 -12.34 31.07
CA PRO A 291 -5.98 -13.04 30.50
C PRO A 291 -6.26 -12.64 29.05
N TYR A 292 -6.52 -13.63 28.21
CA TYR A 292 -6.69 -13.41 26.76
C TYR A 292 -7.86 -12.47 26.43
N ASP A 293 -8.94 -12.53 27.19
CA ASP A 293 -10.09 -11.63 27.07
C ASP A 293 -9.71 -10.17 27.36
N GLU A 294 -8.90 -9.91 28.40
CA GLU A 294 -8.36 -8.57 28.67
C GLU A 294 -7.45 -8.07 27.55
N MET A 295 -6.65 -8.97 26.95
CA MET A 295 -5.82 -8.62 25.80
C MET A 295 -6.67 -8.20 24.60
N ILE A 296 -7.74 -8.93 24.28
CA ILE A 296 -8.66 -8.59 23.20
C ILE A 296 -9.28 -7.21 23.45
N GLN A 297 -9.84 -7.01 24.65
CA GLN A 297 -10.48 -5.75 25.02
C GLN A 297 -9.53 -4.56 24.86
N ARG A 298 -8.27 -4.69 25.29
CA ARG A 298 -7.26 -3.64 25.17
C ARG A 298 -6.83 -3.38 23.73
N MET A 299 -6.70 -4.43 22.92
CA MET A 299 -6.39 -4.26 21.50
C MET A 299 -7.50 -3.51 20.74
N LEU A 300 -8.75 -3.63 21.18
CA LEU A 300 -9.90 -3.00 20.54
C LEU A 300 -10.26 -1.62 21.13
N ALA A 301 -10.00 -1.39 22.42
CA ALA A 301 -10.57 -0.24 23.14
C ALA A 301 -9.70 0.27 24.32
N ALA A 302 -8.39 0.03 24.35
CA ALA A 302 -7.56 0.54 25.47
C ALA A 302 -7.58 2.07 25.59
N ASP A 303 -7.84 2.80 24.50
CA ASP A 303 -8.02 4.25 24.52
C ASP A 303 -9.26 4.71 25.30
N GLU A 304 -10.25 3.84 25.46
CA GLU A 304 -11.46 4.05 26.26
C GLU A 304 -11.39 3.39 27.63
N LEU A 305 -10.88 2.16 27.72
CA LEU A 305 -10.80 1.38 28.96
C LEU A 305 -9.73 1.90 29.92
N ALA A 306 -8.61 2.41 29.39
CA ALA A 306 -7.48 2.88 30.17
C ALA A 306 -6.83 4.12 29.53
N PRO A 307 -7.58 5.23 29.35
CA PRO A 307 -7.19 6.38 28.53
C PRO A 307 -5.90 7.10 28.96
N GLU A 308 -5.45 6.87 30.19
CA GLU A 308 -4.27 7.47 30.81
C GLU A 308 -3.15 6.45 31.10
N ASP A 309 -3.40 5.15 30.91
CA ASP A 309 -2.39 4.10 31.11
C ASP A 309 -1.58 3.88 29.82
N PHE A 310 -0.42 4.52 29.74
CA PHE A 310 0.49 4.39 28.60
C PHE A 310 1.02 2.96 28.39
N SER A 311 1.00 2.10 29.41
CA SER A 311 1.35 0.69 29.22
C SER A 311 0.29 0.00 28.38
N ASP A 312 -0.98 0.17 28.73
CA ASP A 312 -2.12 -0.48 28.07
C ASP A 312 -2.49 0.17 26.73
N LEU A 313 -2.30 1.48 26.58
CA LEU A 313 -2.55 2.18 25.32
C LEU A 313 -1.75 1.61 24.14
N ARG A 314 -0.59 0.98 24.40
CA ARG A 314 0.21 0.25 23.39
C ARG A 314 -0.57 -0.85 22.68
N ALA A 315 -1.58 -1.43 23.34
CA ALA A 315 -2.42 -2.48 22.77
C ALA A 315 -3.19 -2.01 21.53
N THR A 316 -3.57 -0.73 21.48
CA THR A 316 -4.29 -0.13 20.33
C THR A 316 -3.47 -0.12 19.05
N GLY A 317 -2.18 -0.49 19.13
CA GLY A 317 -1.37 -0.85 17.98
C GLY A 317 -2.04 -1.86 17.04
N PHE A 318 -2.88 -2.77 17.55
CA PHE A 318 -3.66 -3.68 16.73
C PHE A 318 -4.54 -2.97 15.69
N LEU A 319 -5.24 -1.90 16.11
CA LEU A 319 -6.06 -1.09 15.22
C LEU A 319 -5.22 -0.08 14.43
N ALA A 320 -4.25 0.57 15.09
CA ALA A 320 -3.34 1.53 14.45
C ALA A 320 -2.58 0.93 13.27
N ARG A 321 -2.30 -0.38 13.34
CA ARG A 321 -1.65 -1.13 12.28
C ARG A 321 -2.42 -1.12 10.95
N ASN A 322 -3.74 -1.03 10.99
CA ASN A 322 -4.56 -1.01 9.77
C ASN A 322 -4.63 0.38 9.11
N TYR A 323 -4.06 1.42 9.75
CA TYR A 323 -4.07 2.78 9.24
C TYR A 323 -3.58 2.86 7.79
N PHE A 324 -4.38 3.52 6.94
CA PHE A 324 -4.02 3.80 5.56
C PHE A 324 -4.35 5.24 5.20
N LEU A 325 -3.33 6.01 4.82
CA LEU A 325 -3.44 7.46 4.60
C LEU A 325 -4.37 7.83 3.43
N PHE A 326 -4.35 7.05 2.35
CA PHE A 326 -4.93 7.48 1.07
C PHE A 326 -6.39 7.10 0.87
N ASN A 327 -6.88 6.07 1.58
CA ASN A 327 -8.27 5.62 1.44
C ASN A 327 -8.84 5.14 2.78
N ARG A 328 -9.80 5.90 3.31
CA ARG A 328 -10.53 5.58 4.55
C ARG A 328 -11.33 4.29 4.44
N ASN A 329 -11.97 4.02 3.30
CA ASN A 329 -12.77 2.81 3.12
C ASN A 329 -11.89 1.57 3.09
N GLN A 330 -10.76 1.61 2.36
CA GLN A 330 -9.80 0.50 2.37
C GLN A 330 -9.28 0.23 3.79
N TRP A 331 -8.98 1.28 4.55
CA TRP A 331 -8.60 1.12 5.95
C TRP A 331 -9.71 0.44 6.78
N MET A 332 -10.96 0.85 6.61
CA MET A 332 -12.09 0.19 7.28
C MET A 332 -12.25 -1.26 6.87
N ASP A 333 -12.12 -1.56 5.58
CA ASP A 333 -12.17 -2.93 5.08
C ASP A 333 -11.08 -3.79 5.73
N GLU A 334 -9.84 -3.29 5.78
CA GLU A 334 -8.72 -3.98 6.44
C GLU A 334 -8.98 -4.16 7.94
N THR A 335 -9.54 -3.15 8.61
CA THR A 335 -9.86 -3.28 10.05
C THR A 335 -10.87 -4.41 10.28
N ILE A 336 -11.96 -4.42 9.52
CA ILE A 336 -13.04 -5.39 9.66
C ILE A 336 -12.57 -6.81 9.32
N GLU A 337 -11.77 -6.94 8.27
CA GLU A 337 -11.16 -8.21 7.89
C GLU A 337 -10.28 -8.78 9.01
N HIS A 338 -9.38 -7.98 9.56
CA HIS A 338 -8.39 -8.48 10.53
C HIS A 338 -8.99 -8.71 11.92
N VAL A 339 -9.94 -7.87 12.36
CA VAL A 339 -10.74 -8.13 13.58
C VAL A 339 -11.48 -9.47 13.46
N SER A 340 -12.14 -9.71 12.31
CA SER A 340 -12.91 -10.93 12.09
C SER A 340 -12.01 -12.17 12.00
N LYS A 341 -10.88 -12.08 11.30
CA LYS A 341 -9.93 -13.20 11.21
C LYS A 341 -9.28 -13.50 12.55
N ALA A 342 -8.87 -12.47 13.31
CA ALA A 342 -8.16 -12.65 14.57
C ALA A 342 -9.05 -13.21 15.68
N PHE A 343 -10.30 -12.73 15.79
CA PHE A 343 -11.14 -13.03 16.96
C PHE A 343 -12.33 -13.91 16.66
N LEU A 344 -12.83 -13.94 15.41
CA LEU A 344 -13.94 -14.82 15.01
C LEU A 344 -13.45 -16.03 14.22
N GLY A 345 -12.22 -16.01 13.69
CA GLY A 345 -11.73 -17.04 12.78
C GLY A 345 -12.46 -17.06 11.44
N LEU A 346 -13.12 -15.96 11.06
CA LEU A 346 -13.99 -15.86 9.89
C LEU A 346 -13.50 -14.81 8.90
N THR A 347 -13.65 -15.11 7.61
CA THR A 347 -13.48 -14.14 6.52
C THR A 347 -14.83 -13.55 6.15
N ILE A 348 -15.05 -12.27 6.47
CA ILE A 348 -16.34 -11.61 6.18
C ILE A 348 -16.29 -10.67 4.97
N ASN A 349 -15.16 -10.56 4.26
CA ASN A 349 -14.98 -9.63 3.15
C ASN A 349 -15.96 -9.85 1.98
N CYS A 350 -16.39 -11.09 1.72
CA CYS A 350 -17.41 -11.33 0.69
C CYS A 350 -18.72 -10.60 1.02
N ALA A 351 -19.04 -10.49 2.31
CA ALA A 351 -20.21 -9.76 2.81
C ALA A 351 -20.17 -8.26 2.50
N LYS A 352 -19.02 -7.68 2.10
CA LYS A 352 -18.94 -6.27 1.65
C LYS A 352 -19.84 -6.01 0.45
N CYS A 353 -19.88 -6.94 -0.50
CA CYS A 353 -20.52 -6.74 -1.79
C CYS A 353 -21.92 -7.37 -1.87
N HIS A 354 -22.12 -8.52 -1.24
CA HIS A 354 -23.36 -9.29 -1.26
C HIS A 354 -23.45 -10.17 -0.02
N ASP A 355 -24.61 -10.73 0.32
CA ASP A 355 -24.71 -11.70 1.43
C ASP A 355 -23.72 -12.86 1.23
N HIS A 356 -23.08 -13.30 2.30
CA HIS A 356 -22.07 -14.34 2.21
C HIS A 356 -22.69 -15.64 1.65
N LYS A 357 -21.95 -16.32 0.76
CA LYS A 357 -22.49 -17.40 -0.09
C LYS A 357 -22.87 -18.67 0.68
N PHE A 358 -22.13 -18.99 1.74
CA PHE A 358 -22.26 -20.27 2.47
C PHE A 358 -22.42 -20.08 3.98
N ASP A 359 -21.70 -19.12 4.55
CA ASP A 359 -21.87 -18.73 5.96
C ASP A 359 -23.07 -17.79 6.16
N PRO A 360 -23.72 -17.83 7.34
CA PRO A 360 -24.91 -17.05 7.66
C PRO A 360 -24.56 -15.59 8.02
N ILE A 361 -23.91 -14.88 7.09
CA ILE A 361 -23.42 -13.52 7.28
C ILE A 361 -24.04 -12.64 6.19
N LYS A 362 -24.92 -11.73 6.59
CA LYS A 362 -25.56 -10.80 5.65
C LYS A 362 -24.61 -9.66 5.30
N GLN A 363 -24.83 -9.03 4.15
CA GLN A 363 -24.14 -7.79 3.80
C GLN A 363 -24.37 -6.71 4.86
N THR A 364 -25.58 -6.65 5.42
CA THR A 364 -25.89 -5.70 6.50
C THR A 364 -25.05 -5.94 7.75
N ASP A 365 -24.67 -7.18 8.07
CA ASP A 365 -23.81 -7.49 9.21
C ASP A 365 -22.41 -6.87 9.03
N TYR A 366 -21.86 -6.92 7.82
CA TYR A 366 -20.57 -6.31 7.49
C TYR A 366 -20.56 -4.80 7.77
N TYR A 367 -21.56 -4.07 7.26
CA TYR A 367 -21.61 -2.61 7.43
C TYR A 367 -22.00 -2.19 8.84
N ARG A 368 -22.79 -2.98 9.58
CA ARG A 368 -23.08 -2.72 10.99
C ARG A 368 -21.85 -2.95 11.87
N MET A 369 -21.04 -3.96 11.57
CA MET A 369 -19.76 -4.17 12.24
C MET A 369 -18.77 -3.05 11.88
N ARG A 370 -18.73 -2.62 10.61
CA ARG A 370 -17.97 -1.45 10.16
C ARG A 370 -18.32 -0.19 10.95
N ALA A 371 -19.61 0.03 11.20
CA ALA A 371 -20.07 1.22 11.90
C ALA A 371 -19.51 1.35 13.33
N ILE A 372 -19.09 0.26 13.98
CA ILE A 372 -18.37 0.31 15.27
C ILE A 372 -17.03 1.06 15.13
N PHE A 373 -16.37 0.93 13.99
CA PHE A 373 -15.03 1.43 13.73
C PHE A 373 -15.00 2.70 12.85
N GLU A 374 -16.16 3.17 12.40
CA GLU A 374 -16.24 4.38 11.56
C GLU A 374 -15.70 5.65 12.27
N PRO A 375 -15.89 5.84 13.58
CA PRO A 375 -15.41 7.03 14.28
C PRO A 375 -13.88 7.10 14.46
N TYR A 376 -13.20 5.96 14.57
CA TYR A 376 -11.81 5.94 15.03
C TYR A 376 -10.80 6.48 14.01
N HIS A 377 -9.77 7.14 14.55
CA HIS A 377 -8.60 7.61 13.86
C HIS A 377 -7.33 7.23 14.64
N VAL A 378 -6.15 7.54 14.08
CA VAL A 378 -4.86 7.18 14.71
C VAL A 378 -3.97 8.40 14.77
N ARG A 379 -3.24 8.54 15.88
CA ARG A 379 -2.22 9.58 16.05
C ARG A 379 -1.03 9.04 16.85
N LEU A 380 -0.01 9.88 17.00
CA LEU A 380 1.09 9.66 17.93
C LEU A 380 0.90 10.52 19.17
N ASP A 381 0.86 9.86 20.33
CA ASP A 381 0.94 10.52 21.62
C ASP A 381 2.42 10.61 22.04
N SER A 382 2.84 11.72 22.66
CA SER A 382 4.20 11.81 23.22
C SER A 382 4.36 10.76 24.32
N VAL A 383 5.61 10.40 24.64
CA VAL A 383 5.92 9.57 25.82
C VAL A 383 6.74 10.42 26.79
N GLN A 384 6.66 10.14 28.10
CA GLN A 384 7.28 11.00 29.13
C GLN A 384 8.78 11.22 28.93
N SER A 385 9.49 10.20 28.42
CA SER A 385 10.94 10.25 28.21
C SER A 385 11.36 10.92 26.89
N GLU A 386 10.44 11.11 25.94
CA GLU A 386 10.76 11.61 24.60
C GLU A 386 9.54 12.29 23.95
N SER A 387 9.74 13.55 23.58
CA SER A 387 8.70 14.39 22.97
C SER A 387 8.85 14.54 21.45
N ASP A 388 9.98 14.09 20.89
CA ASP A 388 10.22 14.08 19.45
C ASP A 388 9.68 12.81 18.79
N PHE A 389 8.59 12.94 18.04
CA PHE A 389 7.95 11.85 17.29
C PHE A 389 8.84 11.19 16.24
N ALA A 390 9.92 11.84 15.79
CA ALA A 390 10.88 11.17 14.91
C ALA A 390 11.68 10.08 15.65
N LYS A 391 11.84 10.23 16.97
CA LYS A 391 12.58 9.29 17.82
C LYS A 391 11.65 8.30 18.51
N ASN A 392 10.56 8.81 19.09
CA ASN A 392 9.60 7.98 19.80
C ASN A 392 8.23 8.66 19.90
N GLY A 393 7.17 7.86 19.78
CA GLY A 393 5.79 8.27 19.97
C GLY A 393 4.95 7.02 20.11
N LEU A 394 3.87 7.11 20.87
CA LEU A 394 2.95 6.01 21.10
C LEU A 394 1.83 6.04 20.05
N PRO A 395 1.72 5.05 19.16
CA PRO A 395 0.56 4.90 18.29
C PRO A 395 -0.69 4.69 19.14
N ARG A 396 -1.63 5.62 19.03
CA ARG A 396 -2.87 5.58 19.77
C ARG A 396 -4.03 5.75 18.80
N VAL A 397 -5.00 4.84 18.91
CA VAL A 397 -6.32 5.05 18.30
C VAL A 397 -7.19 5.93 19.21
N PHE A 398 -8.13 6.64 18.60
CA PHE A 398 -9.10 7.46 19.30
C PHE A 398 -10.27 7.77 18.36
N ASP A 399 -11.45 8.02 18.91
CA ASP A 399 -12.61 8.40 18.11
C ASP A 399 -12.59 9.87 17.70
N ALA A 400 -12.29 10.13 16.42
CA ALA A 400 -12.21 11.48 15.86
C ALA A 400 -13.50 11.93 15.17
N PHE A 401 -14.34 10.98 14.71
CA PHE A 401 -15.44 11.24 13.79
C PHE A 401 -16.77 10.62 14.27
N MET A 402 -17.16 10.91 15.51
CA MET A 402 -18.37 10.35 16.15
C MET A 402 -19.67 10.51 15.35
N ASP A 403 -19.79 11.59 14.57
CA ASP A 403 -20.99 11.89 13.80
C ASP A 403 -20.97 11.35 12.36
N LEU A 404 -19.93 10.60 11.98
CA LEU A 404 -19.78 10.12 10.60
C LEU A 404 -20.73 8.93 10.33
N PRO A 405 -21.71 9.06 9.42
CA PRO A 405 -22.64 7.98 9.14
C PRO A 405 -21.98 6.88 8.31
N THR A 406 -22.22 5.62 8.69
CA THR A 406 -21.87 4.47 7.86
C THR A 406 -23.00 4.15 6.88
N TYR A 407 -22.67 4.06 5.59
CA TYR A 407 -23.59 3.63 4.54
C TYR A 407 -23.17 2.28 3.98
N ARG A 408 -24.15 1.50 3.54
CA ARG A 408 -23.90 0.32 2.69
C ARG A 408 -23.44 0.79 1.31
N PHE A 409 -22.46 0.13 0.72
CA PHE A 409 -22.07 0.37 -0.67
C PHE A 409 -22.73 -0.63 -1.62
N GLU A 410 -23.31 -0.14 -2.70
CA GLU A 410 -23.94 -0.98 -3.73
C GLU A 410 -22.88 -1.88 -4.36
N ARG A 411 -23.00 -3.20 -4.13
CA ARG A 411 -22.00 -4.21 -4.56
C ARG A 411 -20.57 -3.88 -4.09
N GLY A 412 -20.44 -3.21 -2.94
CA GLY A 412 -19.15 -2.82 -2.39
C GLY A 412 -18.46 -1.65 -3.12
N GLN A 413 -19.14 -0.97 -4.05
CA GLN A 413 -18.58 0.16 -4.79
C GLN A 413 -18.60 1.45 -3.95
N GLU A 414 -17.42 1.90 -3.52
CA GLU A 414 -17.26 3.07 -2.64
C GLU A 414 -17.84 4.37 -3.22
N SER A 415 -17.87 4.50 -4.55
CA SER A 415 -18.47 5.65 -5.26
C SER A 415 -20.00 5.66 -5.23
N SER A 416 -20.63 4.56 -4.80
CA SER A 416 -22.07 4.33 -4.85
C SER A 416 -22.63 3.96 -3.46
N PRO A 417 -22.57 4.88 -2.48
CA PRO A 417 -23.17 4.66 -1.18
C PRO A 417 -24.69 4.75 -1.24
N ASP A 418 -25.36 3.73 -0.70
CA ASP A 418 -26.80 3.73 -0.48
C ASP A 418 -27.13 4.62 0.73
N LYS A 419 -27.52 5.85 0.45
CA LYS A 419 -27.87 6.86 1.46
C LYS A 419 -29.33 6.75 1.95
N SER A 420 -30.09 5.74 1.50
CA SER A 420 -31.47 5.56 1.93
C SER A 420 -31.60 5.10 3.38
N ALA A 421 -30.57 4.45 3.92
CA ALA A 421 -30.52 3.98 5.29
C ALA A 421 -29.11 4.13 5.89
N ILE A 422 -29.04 4.60 7.13
CA ILE A 422 -27.80 4.64 7.92
C ILE A 422 -27.62 3.29 8.61
N MET A 423 -26.42 2.73 8.56
CA MET A 423 -26.08 1.50 9.26
C MET A 423 -25.64 1.84 10.68
N ASN A 424 -26.42 1.40 11.67
CA ASN A 424 -26.08 1.59 13.08
C ASN A 424 -25.08 0.50 13.54
N PRO A 425 -24.15 0.84 14.45
CA PRO A 425 -23.19 -0.11 15.01
C PRO A 425 -23.88 -1.36 15.59
N ALA A 426 -23.42 -2.55 15.18
CA ALA A 426 -23.82 -3.81 15.79
C ALA A 426 -22.87 -4.94 15.41
N ILE A 427 -23.00 -6.05 16.14
CA ILE A 427 -22.34 -7.32 15.81
C ILE A 427 -23.17 -8.12 14.79
N PRO A 428 -22.55 -9.04 14.03
CA PRO A 428 -23.26 -9.97 13.14
C PRO A 428 -24.40 -10.72 13.83
N GLU A 429 -25.48 -10.99 13.09
CA GLU A 429 -26.70 -11.62 13.64
C GLU A 429 -26.44 -12.97 14.34
N PHE A 430 -25.48 -13.77 13.86
CA PHE A 430 -25.14 -15.05 14.50
C PHE A 430 -24.54 -14.88 15.92
N LEU A 431 -24.05 -13.69 16.28
CA LEU A 431 -23.62 -13.35 17.63
C LEU A 431 -24.71 -12.65 18.46
N ALA A 432 -25.85 -12.29 17.87
CA ALA A 432 -26.88 -11.45 18.49
C ALA A 432 -27.60 -12.09 19.70
N GLN A 433 -27.31 -13.35 20.03
CA GLN A 433 -27.73 -13.96 21.29
C GLN A 433 -27.01 -13.34 22.50
N ILE A 434 -25.88 -12.65 22.26
CA ILE A 434 -25.20 -11.80 23.23
C ILE A 434 -25.82 -10.40 23.14
N PRO A 435 -26.51 -9.91 24.18
CA PRO A 435 -27.07 -8.57 24.16
C PRO A 435 -25.94 -7.54 24.03
N LEU A 436 -26.02 -6.69 23.01
CA LEU A 436 -25.09 -5.57 22.81
C LEU A 436 -25.71 -4.30 23.38
N GLU A 437 -25.11 -3.78 24.45
CA GLU A 437 -25.47 -2.49 25.02
C GLU A 437 -24.37 -1.48 24.66
N ILE A 438 -24.73 -0.43 23.91
CA ILE A 438 -23.80 0.64 23.54
C ILE A 438 -23.97 1.75 24.56
N GLN A 439 -22.89 2.08 25.27
CA GLN A 439 -22.85 3.12 26.28
C GLN A 439 -21.84 4.19 25.88
N THR A 440 -22.13 5.44 26.25
CA THR A 440 -21.17 6.54 26.10
C THR A 440 -20.07 6.41 27.16
N VAL A 441 -18.81 6.56 26.75
CA VAL A 441 -17.65 6.57 27.64
C VAL A 441 -17.16 8.01 27.81
N ASP A 442 -17.16 8.52 29.03
CA ASP A 442 -16.61 9.84 29.35
C ASP A 442 -15.09 9.76 29.50
N LEU A 443 -14.36 10.37 28.55
CA LEU A 443 -12.90 10.38 28.55
C LEU A 443 -12.32 11.62 29.23
N PRO A 444 -11.17 11.51 29.93
CA PRO A 444 -10.49 12.66 30.49
C PRO A 444 -9.99 13.58 29.38
N GLY A 445 -9.95 14.90 29.63
CA GLY A 445 -9.58 15.88 28.61
C GLY A 445 -8.20 15.63 27.96
N VAL A 446 -7.26 15.06 28.70
CA VAL A 446 -5.92 14.68 28.20
C VAL A 446 -5.92 13.46 27.27
N ALA A 447 -7.00 12.68 27.24
CA ALA A 447 -7.20 11.61 26.26
C ALA A 447 -7.60 12.17 24.90
N TRP A 448 -8.39 13.25 24.87
CA TRP A 448 -8.73 13.95 23.63
C TRP A 448 -7.62 14.92 23.19
N GLN A 449 -7.02 15.65 24.13
CA GLN A 449 -6.00 16.69 23.93
C GLN A 449 -4.68 16.29 24.62
N PRO A 450 -3.91 15.36 24.03
CA PRO A 450 -2.68 14.84 24.63
C PRO A 450 -1.61 15.92 24.88
N GLU A 451 -1.64 17.00 24.11
CA GLU A 451 -0.75 18.16 24.25
C GLU A 451 -0.96 18.94 25.56
N ARG A 452 -2.10 18.73 26.25
CA ARG A 452 -2.40 19.37 27.54
C ARG A 452 -1.84 18.63 28.74
N ARG A 453 -1.16 17.51 28.54
CA ARG A 453 -0.50 16.78 29.63
C ARG A 453 0.60 17.65 30.24
N GLU A 454 0.68 17.64 31.57
CA GLU A 454 1.57 18.53 32.33
C GLU A 454 3.04 18.44 31.89
N TRP A 455 3.50 17.25 31.54
CA TRP A 455 4.88 17.00 31.10
C TRP A 455 5.12 17.27 29.60
N VAL A 456 4.07 17.42 28.79
CA VAL A 456 4.19 17.77 27.36
C VAL A 456 4.35 19.28 27.18
N ILE A 457 3.63 20.07 27.99
CA ILE A 457 3.59 21.53 27.88
C ILE A 457 4.99 22.18 27.92
N PRO A 458 5.90 21.84 28.87
CA PRO A 458 7.23 22.44 28.91
C PRO A 458 8.06 22.21 27.64
N SER A 459 8.03 20.99 27.09
CA SER A 459 8.74 20.66 25.85
C SER A 459 8.20 21.46 24.67
N GLN A 460 6.87 21.60 24.56
CA GLN A 460 6.24 22.42 23.52
C GLN A 460 6.62 23.90 23.65
N ILE A 461 6.67 24.43 24.88
CA ILE A 461 7.11 25.81 25.15
C ILE A 461 8.58 25.99 24.75
N GLU A 462 9.45 25.04 25.08
CA GLU A 462 10.87 25.10 24.71
C GLU A 462 11.05 25.08 23.19
N LYS A 463 10.36 24.17 22.49
CA LYS A 463 10.35 24.10 21.03
C LYS A 463 9.87 25.41 20.41
N ALA A 464 8.77 25.97 20.91
CA ALA A 464 8.24 27.26 20.46
C ALA A 464 9.22 28.42 20.70
N ARG A 465 9.90 28.45 21.86
CA ARG A 465 10.95 29.45 22.15
C ARG A 465 12.14 29.30 21.22
N GLY A 466 12.57 28.07 20.93
CA GLY A 466 13.64 27.79 19.97
C GLY A 466 13.27 28.27 18.56
N SER A 467 12.06 27.97 18.08
CA SER A 467 11.55 28.49 16.80
C SER A 467 11.47 30.02 16.79
N LEU A 468 10.99 30.64 17.87
CA LEU A 468 10.93 32.10 17.99
C LEU A 468 12.32 32.73 17.96
N ALA A 469 13.31 32.13 18.65
CA ALA A 469 14.69 32.59 18.63
C ALA A 469 15.29 32.50 17.21
N GLY A 470 15.08 31.36 16.52
CA GLY A 470 15.50 31.18 15.13
C GLY A 470 14.87 32.18 14.18
N LEU A 471 13.56 32.41 14.28
CA LEU A 471 12.84 33.42 13.48
C LEU A 471 13.29 34.84 13.82
N THR A 472 13.53 35.14 15.09
CA THR A 472 14.05 36.45 15.52
C THR A 472 15.43 36.70 14.91
N GLN A 473 16.31 35.70 14.92
CA GLN A 473 17.62 35.79 14.29
C GLN A 473 17.49 35.98 12.77
N ALA A 474 16.58 35.25 12.11
CA ALA A 474 16.31 35.41 10.69
C ALA A 474 15.82 36.83 10.35
N VAL A 475 14.95 37.41 11.19
CA VAL A 475 14.48 38.80 11.05
C VAL A 475 15.63 39.80 11.22
N LEU A 476 16.51 39.61 12.21
CA LEU A 476 17.69 40.47 12.38
C LEU A 476 18.58 40.42 11.15
N THR A 477 18.90 39.21 10.67
CA THR A 477 19.69 39.03 9.45
C THR A 477 19.02 39.65 8.22
N ALA A 478 17.69 39.57 8.11
CA ALA A 478 16.94 40.22 7.04
C ALA A 478 17.00 41.76 7.13
N LYS A 479 16.92 42.33 8.34
CA LYS A 479 17.07 43.77 8.57
C LYS A 479 18.47 44.26 8.23
N ASP A 480 19.51 43.52 8.60
CA ASP A 480 20.89 43.86 8.24
C ASP A 480 21.09 43.85 6.72
N LYS A 481 20.54 42.83 6.04
CA LYS A 481 20.54 42.76 4.57
C LYS A 481 19.80 43.94 3.94
N LEU A 482 18.64 44.32 4.49
CA LEU A 482 17.88 45.47 4.03
C LEU A 482 18.67 46.77 4.20
N ALA A 483 19.30 46.97 5.35
CA ALA A 483 20.12 48.17 5.62
C ALA A 483 21.31 48.26 4.65
N THR A 484 21.99 47.13 4.39
CA THR A 484 23.08 47.07 3.40
C THR A 484 22.56 47.40 2.00
N ALA A 485 21.46 46.80 1.56
CA ALA A 485 20.87 47.08 0.25
C ALA A 485 20.42 48.56 0.11
N GLN A 486 19.88 49.16 1.17
CA GLN A 486 19.53 50.58 1.20
C GLN A 486 20.77 51.48 1.10
N ALA A 487 21.86 51.13 1.79
CA ALA A 487 23.11 51.87 1.70
C ALA A 487 23.74 51.77 0.29
N GLU A 488 23.71 50.58 -0.32
CA GLU A 488 24.17 50.37 -1.69
C GLU A 488 23.32 51.14 -2.71
N PHE A 489 21.99 51.15 -2.52
CA PHE A 489 21.07 51.94 -3.33
C PHE A 489 21.34 53.44 -3.21
N GLN A 490 21.51 53.97 -2.00
CA GLN A 490 21.85 55.37 -1.80
C GLN A 490 23.22 55.72 -2.42
N ALA A 491 24.22 54.85 -2.26
CA ALA A 491 25.53 55.04 -2.88
C ALA A 491 25.47 54.96 -4.42
N HIS A 492 24.49 54.25 -4.99
CA HIS A 492 24.23 54.25 -6.43
C HIS A 492 23.57 55.57 -6.87
N GLU A 493 22.55 56.04 -6.17
CA GLU A 493 21.89 57.32 -6.45
C GLU A 493 22.88 58.51 -6.32
N ASP A 494 23.74 58.50 -5.31
CA ASP A 494 24.78 59.52 -5.13
C ASP A 494 25.80 59.51 -6.31
N ARG A 495 26.12 58.32 -6.83
CA ARG A 495 26.98 58.15 -8.03
C ARG A 495 26.27 58.65 -9.30
N LYS A 496 24.96 58.45 -9.40
CA LYS A 496 24.12 58.91 -10.51
C LYS A 496 24.03 60.43 -10.56
N THR A 497 23.86 61.10 -9.40
CA THR A 497 23.89 62.59 -9.33
C THR A 497 25.25 63.21 -9.66
N LYS A 498 26.36 62.47 -9.59
CA LYS A 498 27.70 62.94 -10.01
C LYS A 498 28.01 62.73 -11.50
N SER A 499 27.18 61.98 -12.22
CA SER A 499 27.42 61.58 -13.61
C SER A 499 26.67 62.45 -14.64
N ASP A 500 25.88 63.44 -14.21
CA ASP A 500 24.98 64.23 -15.07
C ASP A 500 25.61 65.47 -15.74
N THR A 501 26.94 65.52 -15.86
CA THR A 501 27.64 66.52 -16.67
C THR A 501 28.55 65.87 -17.71
N ASP A 502 27.95 65.30 -18.76
CA ASP A 502 28.33 65.52 -20.17
C ASP A 502 27.65 64.49 -21.09
N PRO A 503 27.00 64.90 -22.19
CA PRO A 503 26.51 63.95 -23.18
C PRO A 503 27.65 63.55 -24.13
N LYS A 504 27.96 62.25 -24.22
CA LYS A 504 28.91 61.73 -25.23
C LYS A 504 28.19 61.03 -26.40
N PRO A 505 28.72 61.16 -27.63
CA PRO A 505 28.02 60.77 -28.85
C PRO A 505 28.07 59.27 -29.11
N LYS A 506 27.04 58.78 -29.80
CA LYS A 506 26.93 57.42 -30.35
C LYS A 506 27.99 57.18 -31.43
N THR A 507 28.84 56.18 -31.20
CA THR A 507 29.32 55.15 -32.14
C THR A 507 30.41 54.37 -31.40
N ASP A 508 30.04 53.40 -30.56
CA ASP A 508 31.02 52.50 -29.94
C ASP A 508 30.89 51.08 -30.53
N PRO A 509 32.00 50.47 -30.98
CA PRO A 509 32.00 49.06 -31.38
C PRO A 509 31.73 48.15 -30.17
N ALA A 510 31.21 46.95 -30.43
CA ALA A 510 30.96 45.93 -29.39
C ALA A 510 32.24 45.70 -28.56
N LYS A 511 32.17 45.94 -27.25
CA LYS A 511 33.27 45.77 -26.31
C LYS A 511 33.12 44.42 -25.62
N VAL A 512 34.12 43.56 -25.75
CA VAL A 512 34.19 42.29 -25.00
C VAL A 512 34.32 42.61 -23.51
N LEU A 513 33.41 42.07 -22.72
CA LEU A 513 33.36 42.23 -21.26
C LEU A 513 33.90 40.99 -20.57
N VAL A 514 33.52 39.81 -21.07
CA VAL A 514 33.97 38.52 -20.57
C VAL A 514 34.34 37.64 -21.74
N GLU A 515 35.49 36.99 -21.65
CA GLU A 515 35.85 35.84 -22.48
C GLU A 515 36.53 34.83 -21.55
N ASP A 516 35.92 33.66 -21.42
CA ASP A 516 36.35 32.64 -20.47
C ASP A 516 36.19 31.26 -21.08
N LYS A 517 37.30 30.53 -21.21
CA LYS A 517 37.35 29.14 -21.71
C LYS A 517 37.44 28.12 -20.58
N PHE A 518 37.23 28.56 -19.34
CA PHE A 518 37.27 27.72 -18.15
C PHE A 518 38.57 26.90 -18.02
N GLU A 519 39.72 27.48 -18.41
CA GLU A 519 41.04 26.89 -18.11
C GLU A 519 41.33 26.94 -16.60
N THR A 520 40.81 27.97 -15.93
CA THR A 520 40.78 28.12 -14.48
C THR A 520 39.44 28.73 -14.07
N LEU A 521 38.96 28.40 -12.88
CA LEU A 521 37.77 29.03 -12.32
C LEU A 521 38.18 30.24 -11.47
N LEU A 522 37.98 31.44 -12.00
CA LEU A 522 38.35 32.70 -11.36
C LEU A 522 37.31 33.11 -10.30
N PRO A 523 37.59 32.99 -8.98
CA PRO A 523 36.62 33.26 -7.93
C PRO A 523 36.22 34.74 -7.82
N GLU A 524 37.04 35.65 -8.35
CA GLU A 524 36.73 37.07 -8.47
C GLU A 524 35.73 37.38 -9.59
N ARG A 525 35.56 36.46 -10.54
CA ARG A 525 34.65 36.60 -11.68
C ARG A 525 33.38 35.79 -11.49
N TRP A 526 33.51 34.57 -10.98
CA TRP A 526 32.44 33.60 -10.93
C TRP A 526 32.14 33.13 -9.52
N LYS A 527 30.85 32.99 -9.22
CA LYS A 527 30.38 32.33 -7.99
C LYS A 527 29.41 31.22 -8.33
N THR A 528 29.66 30.04 -7.77
CA THR A 528 28.76 28.88 -7.88
C THR A 528 27.68 28.95 -6.81
N TYR A 529 26.47 28.52 -7.16
CA TYR A 529 25.36 28.27 -6.24
C TYR A 529 24.77 26.91 -6.56
N GLY A 530 24.68 26.05 -5.54
CA GLY A 530 24.29 24.64 -5.68
C GLY A 530 25.16 23.86 -6.68
N GLY A 531 24.82 22.60 -6.89
CA GLY A 531 25.52 21.75 -7.86
C GLY A 531 26.85 21.20 -7.36
N LYS A 532 27.34 20.19 -8.10
CA LYS A 532 28.69 19.64 -7.98
C LYS A 532 29.53 20.14 -9.15
N TRP A 533 30.42 21.10 -8.91
CA TRP A 533 31.23 21.75 -9.95
C TRP A 533 32.66 21.23 -9.94
N GLU A 534 33.14 20.75 -11.08
CA GLU A 534 34.48 20.20 -11.26
C GLU A 534 35.16 20.87 -12.47
N LEU A 535 36.40 21.32 -12.27
CA LEU A 535 37.20 21.93 -13.33
C LEU A 535 38.06 20.86 -14.00
N GLU A 536 37.93 20.71 -15.32
CA GLU A 536 38.84 19.93 -16.16
C GLU A 536 39.58 20.88 -17.13
N PRO A 537 40.75 20.50 -17.68
CA PRO A 537 41.46 21.36 -18.63
C PRO A 537 40.57 21.77 -19.82
N GLY A 538 40.24 23.07 -19.88
CA GLY A 538 39.45 23.67 -20.97
C GLY A 538 37.93 23.50 -20.86
N LYS A 539 37.40 23.06 -19.71
CA LYS A 539 35.94 23.03 -19.45
C LYS A 539 35.61 23.02 -17.95
N LEU A 540 34.50 23.64 -17.61
CA LEU A 540 33.90 23.55 -16.28
C LEU A 540 32.70 22.61 -16.33
N GLN A 541 32.69 21.57 -15.51
CA GLN A 541 31.61 20.61 -15.46
C GLN A 541 30.73 20.84 -14.24
N GLN A 542 29.43 20.69 -14.46
CA GLN A 542 28.44 20.51 -13.41
C GLN A 542 27.92 19.06 -13.53
N LEU A 543 28.00 18.30 -12.43
CA LEU A 543 27.80 16.85 -12.43
C LEU A 543 26.61 16.39 -11.57
N GLN A 544 25.84 17.31 -10.99
CA GLN A 544 24.69 16.99 -10.15
C GLN A 544 23.38 17.09 -10.95
N ASP A 545 22.65 15.99 -11.11
CA ASP A 545 21.31 15.98 -11.70
C ASP A 545 20.21 15.74 -10.65
N GLY A 546 18.95 15.64 -11.09
CA GLY A 546 17.75 15.64 -10.25
C GLY A 546 17.00 16.97 -10.34
N GLN A 547 15.81 17.08 -9.73
CA GLN A 547 14.97 18.29 -9.78
C GLN A 547 15.56 19.46 -8.95
N SER A 548 16.79 19.85 -9.25
CA SER A 548 17.53 20.94 -8.63
C SER A 548 18.15 21.82 -9.71
N ARG A 549 18.26 23.12 -9.40
CA ARG A 549 18.92 24.11 -10.24
C ARG A 549 20.32 24.37 -9.67
N SER A 550 21.33 24.34 -10.53
CA SER A 550 22.70 24.75 -10.24
C SER A 550 23.05 25.98 -11.08
N VAL A 551 23.85 26.88 -10.53
CA VAL A 551 24.11 28.19 -11.14
C VAL A 551 25.57 28.58 -11.05
N LEU A 552 26.11 29.14 -12.14
CA LEU A 552 27.38 29.88 -12.14
C LEU A 552 27.09 31.35 -12.46
N ARG A 553 27.26 32.23 -11.47
CA ARG A 553 26.92 33.66 -11.56
C ARG A 553 28.15 34.51 -11.85
N TRP A 554 28.03 35.41 -12.81
CA TRP A 554 29.02 36.48 -13.02
C TRP A 554 28.89 37.54 -11.92
N LEU A 555 30.00 37.90 -11.28
CA LEU A 555 30.02 38.79 -10.12
C LEU A 555 29.99 40.29 -10.47
N GLU A 556 30.18 40.67 -11.73
CA GLU A 556 30.03 42.06 -12.17
C GLU A 556 28.61 42.36 -12.67
N ASN A 557 28.27 43.65 -12.75
CA ASN A 557 26.99 44.09 -13.27
C ASN A 557 26.93 43.92 -14.79
N PRO A 558 26.02 43.09 -15.34
CA PRO A 558 25.88 42.95 -16.78
C PRO A 558 25.32 44.26 -17.40
N PRO A 559 25.69 44.59 -18.64
CA PRO A 559 25.06 45.70 -19.35
C PRO A 559 23.60 45.37 -19.66
N SER A 560 22.76 46.40 -19.80
CA SER A 560 21.37 46.22 -20.20
C SER A 560 21.26 45.55 -21.57
N ASP A 561 22.06 45.95 -22.55
CA ASP A 561 22.06 45.35 -23.89
C ASP A 561 23.38 44.59 -24.12
N PHE A 562 23.27 43.32 -24.49
CA PHE A 562 24.43 42.44 -24.65
C PHE A 562 24.28 41.44 -25.79
N ASP A 563 25.44 40.93 -26.20
CA ASP A 563 25.60 39.80 -27.10
C ASP A 563 26.43 38.75 -26.36
N LEU A 564 25.93 37.53 -26.26
CA LEU A 564 26.50 36.45 -25.47
C LEU A 564 26.57 35.16 -26.29
N THR A 565 27.72 34.52 -26.27
CA THR A 565 27.92 33.17 -26.82
C THR A 565 28.31 32.22 -25.70
N LEU A 566 27.63 31.07 -25.63
CA LEU A 566 27.87 30.00 -24.67
C LEU A 566 28.09 28.68 -25.43
N ARG A 567 29.25 28.06 -25.25
CA ARG A 567 29.55 26.72 -25.75
C ARG A 567 29.47 25.69 -24.64
N PHE A 568 28.70 24.63 -24.85
CA PHE A 568 28.44 23.61 -23.83
C PHE A 568 28.14 22.24 -24.44
N THR A 569 28.25 21.19 -23.63
CA THR A 569 27.85 19.82 -23.97
C THR A 569 26.98 19.26 -22.86
N ILE A 570 25.77 18.81 -23.20
CA ILE A 570 24.91 18.08 -22.26
C ILE A 570 25.41 16.65 -22.15
N LEU A 571 25.90 16.26 -20.97
CA LEU A 571 26.47 14.93 -20.72
C LEU A 571 25.39 13.92 -20.31
N GLY A 572 24.39 14.38 -19.56
CA GLY A 572 23.34 13.54 -18.99
C GLY A 572 22.29 14.35 -18.21
N GLY A 573 21.54 13.68 -17.34
CA GLY A 573 20.50 14.26 -16.49
C GLY A 573 19.18 13.48 -16.53
N SER A 574 18.26 13.76 -15.61
CA SER A 574 17.09 12.89 -15.41
C SER A 574 16.02 13.14 -16.47
N THR A 575 15.25 14.22 -16.31
CA THR A 575 14.02 14.52 -17.05
C THR A 575 14.22 15.67 -18.02
N TYR A 576 14.57 16.86 -17.52
CA TYR A 576 14.51 18.09 -18.32
C TYR A 576 15.80 18.42 -19.05
N ARG A 577 16.96 18.07 -18.47
CA ARG A 577 18.29 18.22 -19.07
C ARG A 577 18.48 19.61 -19.70
N SER A 578 18.25 20.65 -18.90
CA SER A 578 18.16 22.03 -19.38
C SER A 578 19.40 22.84 -19.01
N VAL A 579 20.03 23.46 -20.02
CA VAL A 579 21.20 24.33 -19.88
C VAL A 579 20.87 25.68 -20.50
N GLY A 580 21.21 26.77 -19.83
CA GLY A 580 20.85 28.09 -20.33
C GLY A 580 21.58 29.24 -19.68
N VAL A 581 21.09 30.43 -20.00
CA VAL A 581 21.53 31.70 -19.45
C VAL A 581 20.32 32.41 -18.88
N SER A 582 20.43 32.82 -17.61
CA SER A 582 19.49 33.71 -16.95
C SER A 582 20.11 35.09 -16.75
N PHE A 583 19.34 36.15 -16.97
CA PHE A 583 19.75 37.54 -16.82
C PHE A 583 18.62 38.37 -16.20
N ASP A 584 18.96 39.59 -15.75
CA ASP A 584 18.09 40.46 -14.94
C ASP A 584 17.57 39.77 -13.66
N SER A 585 18.30 38.73 -13.19
CA SER A 585 17.91 37.92 -12.04
C SER A 585 18.21 38.67 -10.75
N THR A 586 17.17 38.99 -9.97
CA THR A 586 17.28 39.72 -8.70
C THR A 586 17.52 38.82 -7.49
N GLN A 587 17.45 37.51 -7.69
CA GLN A 587 17.56 36.54 -6.61
C GLN A 587 18.95 36.56 -5.99
N ALA A 588 19.02 36.60 -4.64
CA ALA A 588 20.29 36.51 -3.93
C ALA A 588 21.02 35.19 -4.17
N ASP A 589 20.26 34.10 -4.36
CA ASP A 589 20.73 32.76 -4.72
C ASP A 589 19.89 32.27 -5.90
N GLY A 590 20.54 31.98 -7.04
CA GLY A 590 19.86 31.56 -8.28
C GLY A 590 19.36 30.12 -8.27
N THR A 591 19.57 29.37 -7.18
CA THR A 591 19.07 27.99 -7.02
C THR A 591 17.71 27.91 -6.35
N ILE A 592 17.31 28.99 -5.66
CA ILE A 592 16.04 29.06 -4.92
C ILE A 592 14.93 29.48 -5.89
N MET A 593 13.69 29.08 -5.60
CA MET A 593 12.52 29.59 -6.34
C MET A 593 12.40 31.12 -6.18
N PRO A 594 11.96 31.85 -7.22
CA PRO A 594 11.79 33.30 -7.15
C PRO A 594 10.73 33.65 -6.10
N GLY A 595 10.99 34.68 -5.30
CA GLY A 595 10.01 35.28 -4.40
C GLY A 595 9.06 36.25 -5.13
N PRO A 596 8.07 36.83 -4.42
CA PRO A 596 7.10 37.76 -5.01
C PRO A 596 7.71 39.01 -5.64
N GLN A 597 8.87 39.45 -5.14
CA GLN A 597 9.60 40.62 -5.65
C GLN A 597 10.71 40.25 -6.63
N ASP A 598 10.95 38.95 -6.83
CA ASP A 598 12.00 38.51 -7.73
C ASP A 598 11.52 38.51 -9.18
N SER A 599 12.44 38.86 -10.07
CA SER A 599 12.24 38.72 -11.50
C SER A 599 13.52 38.20 -12.16
N GLU A 600 13.34 37.46 -13.24
CA GLU A 600 14.40 36.83 -14.01
C GLU A 600 13.91 36.59 -15.43
N ILE A 601 14.80 36.71 -16.42
CA ILE A 601 14.56 36.25 -17.78
C ILE A 601 15.57 35.16 -18.10
N MET A 602 15.13 34.05 -18.67
CA MET A 602 15.97 32.89 -18.94
C MET A 602 15.77 32.37 -20.36
N VAL A 603 16.87 32.11 -21.06
CA VAL A 603 16.90 31.40 -22.34
C VAL A 603 17.68 30.11 -22.16
N TYR A 604 17.07 28.98 -22.47
CA TYR A 604 17.68 27.66 -22.25
C TYR A 604 17.42 26.69 -23.40
N VAL A 605 18.30 25.70 -23.50
CA VAL A 605 18.23 24.55 -24.39
C VAL A 605 17.91 23.33 -23.53
N SER A 606 16.90 22.55 -23.92
CA SER A 606 16.45 21.36 -23.19
C SER A 606 16.52 20.12 -24.06
N ALA A 607 17.14 19.06 -23.51
CA ALA A 607 17.16 17.72 -24.11
C ALA A 607 16.04 16.80 -23.55
N HIS A 608 14.92 17.38 -23.14
CA HIS A 608 13.76 16.63 -22.66
C HIS A 608 13.18 15.75 -23.78
N GLY A 609 13.27 14.43 -23.64
CA GLY A 609 12.98 13.46 -24.72
C GLY A 609 11.62 13.64 -25.44
N PRO A 610 10.52 13.94 -24.73
CA PRO A 610 9.22 14.21 -25.36
C PRO A 610 9.17 15.51 -26.18
N ASP A 611 10.02 16.49 -25.87
CA ASP A 611 9.94 17.84 -26.42
C ASP A 611 11.26 18.63 -26.26
N PRO A 612 12.30 18.29 -27.03
CA PRO A 612 13.57 19.01 -27.02
C PRO A 612 13.41 20.37 -27.74
N LYS A 613 13.97 21.42 -27.15
CA LYS A 613 13.66 22.81 -27.55
C LYS A 613 14.70 23.82 -27.11
N VAL A 614 14.65 24.99 -27.75
CA VAL A 614 15.15 26.26 -27.23
C VAL A 614 13.96 27.06 -26.73
N GLN A 615 14.04 27.59 -25.51
CA GLN A 615 12.92 28.27 -24.86
C GLN A 615 13.41 29.54 -24.15
N ALA A 616 12.72 30.65 -24.40
CA ALA A 616 12.75 31.84 -23.56
C ALA A 616 11.60 31.77 -22.53
N SER A 617 11.91 32.16 -21.29
CA SER A 617 11.00 32.11 -20.14
C SER A 617 11.31 33.28 -19.20
N TYR A 618 10.40 33.54 -18.28
CA TYR A 618 10.62 34.57 -17.26
C TYR A 618 10.02 34.17 -15.92
N ALA A 619 10.51 34.75 -14.84
CA ALA A 619 9.91 34.69 -13.53
C ALA A 619 9.38 36.06 -13.11
N GLN A 620 8.18 36.09 -12.52
CA GLN A 620 7.61 37.27 -11.87
C GLN A 620 6.58 36.82 -10.83
N ASN A 621 6.38 37.59 -9.76
CA ASN A 621 5.40 37.28 -8.71
C ASN A 621 5.56 35.86 -8.12
N GLY A 622 6.80 35.41 -8.01
CA GLY A 622 7.17 34.11 -7.45
C GLY A 622 6.86 32.88 -8.31
N THR A 623 6.56 33.05 -9.60
CA THR A 623 6.24 31.93 -10.51
C THR A 623 7.04 32.03 -11.82
N TYR A 624 7.43 30.88 -12.38
CA TYR A 624 8.01 30.79 -13.73
C TYR A 624 6.91 30.68 -14.79
N HIS A 625 7.08 31.45 -15.86
CA HIS A 625 6.20 31.50 -17.01
C HIS A 625 6.95 31.05 -18.27
N TYR A 626 6.35 30.11 -19.01
CA TYR A 626 6.91 29.49 -20.21
C TYR A 626 6.04 29.82 -21.43
N PRO A 627 6.19 31.02 -22.02
CA PRO A 627 5.36 31.47 -23.12
C PRO A 627 5.57 30.61 -24.38
N PRO A 628 4.50 30.11 -25.04
CA PRO A 628 4.59 29.37 -26.30
C PRO A 628 5.30 30.15 -27.41
N GLU A 629 5.12 31.47 -27.47
CA GLU A 629 5.76 32.37 -28.44
C GLU A 629 7.28 32.52 -28.23
N GLY A 630 7.79 32.15 -27.06
CA GLY A 630 9.22 32.08 -26.74
C GLY A 630 9.86 30.73 -27.03
N ARG A 631 9.14 29.80 -27.68
CA ARG A 631 9.56 28.41 -27.90
C ARG A 631 9.94 28.13 -29.33
N ALA A 632 10.98 27.32 -29.52
CA ALA A 632 11.31 26.69 -30.79
C ALA A 632 11.75 25.24 -30.58
N SER A 633 10.99 24.29 -31.13
CA SER A 633 11.38 22.87 -31.10
C SER A 633 12.67 22.63 -31.87
N HIS A 634 13.59 21.88 -31.27
CA HIS A 634 14.87 21.54 -31.87
C HIS A 634 15.41 20.25 -31.27
N PRO A 635 15.83 19.25 -32.07
CA PRO A 635 16.47 18.06 -31.54
C PRO A 635 17.75 18.40 -30.76
N VAL A 636 17.88 17.87 -29.54
CA VAL A 636 19.06 18.05 -28.70
C VAL A 636 19.58 16.68 -28.29
N GLU A 637 20.80 16.37 -28.71
CA GLU A 637 21.48 15.10 -28.46
C GLU A 637 22.45 15.22 -27.29
N LEU A 638 22.59 14.14 -26.51
CA LEU A 638 23.59 14.08 -25.45
C LEU A 638 24.99 13.90 -26.05
N ASN A 639 26.01 14.38 -25.35
CA ASN A 639 27.41 14.30 -25.73
C ASN A 639 27.76 15.02 -27.05
N LYS A 640 26.89 15.91 -27.52
CA LYS A 640 27.13 16.83 -28.64
C LYS A 640 27.41 18.23 -28.11
N GLU A 641 28.42 18.89 -28.67
CA GLU A 641 28.70 20.31 -28.39
C GLU A 641 27.67 21.20 -29.10
N TYR A 642 27.16 22.19 -28.36
CA TYR A 642 26.23 23.20 -28.84
C TYR A 642 26.76 24.60 -28.55
N THR A 643 26.46 25.53 -29.44
CA THR A 643 26.73 26.97 -29.26
C THR A 643 25.41 27.73 -29.18
N LEU A 644 25.04 28.17 -27.97
CA LEU A 644 23.92 29.09 -27.77
C LEU A 644 24.42 30.52 -27.93
N HIS A 645 23.85 31.24 -28.90
CA HIS A 645 24.10 32.66 -29.12
C HIS A 645 22.84 33.45 -28.76
N LEU A 646 23.00 34.46 -27.90
CA LEU A 646 21.93 35.25 -27.32
C LEU A 646 22.23 36.73 -27.52
N GLN A 647 21.29 37.46 -28.13
CA GLN A 647 21.37 38.90 -28.31
C GLN A 647 20.15 39.56 -27.66
N VAL A 648 20.39 40.56 -26.82
CA VAL A 648 19.36 41.22 -26.03
C VAL A 648 19.43 42.72 -26.20
N ARG A 649 18.31 43.34 -26.61
CA ARG A 649 18.13 44.80 -26.67
C ARG A 649 16.81 45.20 -26.05
N GLY A 650 16.85 45.91 -24.93
CA GLY A 650 15.65 46.17 -24.14
C GLY A 650 14.93 44.83 -23.87
N GLN A 651 13.63 44.76 -24.16
CA GLN A 651 12.85 43.52 -23.98
C GLN A 651 12.96 42.53 -25.15
N LEU A 652 13.64 42.88 -26.25
CA LEU A 652 13.77 42.02 -27.42
C LEU A 652 14.95 41.06 -27.28
N ILE A 653 14.66 39.77 -27.45
CA ILE A 653 15.59 38.66 -27.22
C ILE A 653 15.64 37.78 -28.47
N ASN A 654 16.82 37.67 -29.07
CA ASN A 654 17.10 36.71 -30.12
C ASN A 654 18.01 35.61 -29.62
N ALA A 655 17.62 34.35 -29.82
CA ALA A 655 18.44 33.19 -29.52
C ALA A 655 18.66 32.35 -30.78
N ALA A 656 19.91 31.99 -31.01
CA ALA A 656 20.32 31.05 -32.04
C ALA A 656 21.05 29.87 -31.41
N LEU A 657 20.88 28.68 -31.99
CA LEU A 657 21.61 27.47 -31.58
C LEU A 657 22.40 26.97 -32.79
N ASP A 658 23.72 26.81 -32.62
CA ASP A 658 24.67 26.45 -33.68
C ASP A 658 24.57 27.38 -34.90
N GLY A 659 24.42 28.68 -34.62
CA GLY A 659 24.27 29.74 -35.65
C GLY A 659 22.90 29.78 -36.34
N GLN A 660 21.98 28.87 -36.03
CA GLN A 660 20.63 28.85 -36.57
C GLN A 660 19.67 29.66 -35.68
N PRO A 661 19.04 30.75 -36.15
CA PRO A 661 18.07 31.51 -35.36
C PRO A 661 16.90 30.63 -34.93
N LYS A 662 16.59 30.61 -33.63
CA LYS A 662 15.52 29.78 -33.03
C LYS A 662 14.40 30.63 -32.43
N VAL A 663 14.75 31.59 -31.58
CA VAL A 663 13.77 32.40 -30.86
C VAL A 663 13.96 33.88 -31.20
N ALA A 664 12.85 34.57 -31.45
CA ALA A 664 12.76 36.02 -31.54
C ALA A 664 11.55 36.43 -30.70
N TRP A 665 11.79 36.88 -29.48
CA TRP A 665 10.75 37.04 -28.46
C TRP A 665 10.91 38.38 -27.73
N LYS A 666 9.77 39.00 -27.41
CA LYS A 666 9.73 40.24 -26.64
C LYS A 666 9.20 39.91 -25.24
N SER A 667 10.06 40.07 -24.23
CA SER A 667 9.70 39.76 -22.85
C SER A 667 8.56 40.67 -22.36
N PRO A 668 7.54 40.14 -21.66
CA PRO A 668 6.50 40.95 -21.03
C PRO A 668 7.02 41.65 -19.77
N VAL A 669 8.15 41.20 -19.22
CA VAL A 669 8.79 41.78 -18.05
C VAL A 669 9.72 42.92 -18.48
N ALA A 670 9.60 44.08 -17.84
CA ALA A 670 10.51 45.20 -18.07
C ALA A 670 11.93 44.83 -17.64
N ARG A 671 12.93 45.29 -18.41
CA ARG A 671 14.33 45.09 -18.06
C ARG A 671 14.67 45.82 -16.76
N GLN A 672 15.48 45.20 -15.92
CA GLN A 672 15.91 45.77 -14.65
C GLN A 672 17.33 45.33 -14.31
N ALA A 673 17.98 46.04 -13.39
CA ALA A 673 19.30 45.66 -12.91
C ALA A 673 19.22 44.31 -12.16
N GLY A 674 20.09 43.38 -12.52
CA GLY A 674 20.15 42.04 -11.93
C GLY A 674 21.38 41.27 -12.42
N ALA A 675 21.57 40.06 -11.90
CA ALA A 675 22.73 39.25 -12.23
C ALA A 675 22.54 38.46 -13.54
N LEU A 676 23.66 38.20 -14.25
CA LEU A 676 23.75 37.27 -15.38
C LEU A 676 24.43 35.98 -14.95
N GLN A 677 23.83 34.84 -15.30
CA GLN A 677 24.19 33.54 -14.73
C GLN A 677 24.02 32.42 -15.76
N LEU A 678 24.91 31.43 -15.72
CA LEU A 678 24.72 30.15 -16.39
C LEU A 678 23.87 29.24 -15.52
N THR A 679 22.92 28.54 -16.13
CA THR A 679 21.95 27.70 -15.42
C THR A 679 22.00 26.27 -15.89
N ALA A 680 21.99 25.33 -14.95
CA ALA A 680 21.88 23.90 -15.18
C ALA A 680 20.71 23.35 -14.33
N PHE A 681 19.65 22.85 -14.97
CA PHE A 681 18.48 22.28 -14.29
C PHE A 681 18.27 20.83 -14.72
N ASP A 682 18.34 19.93 -13.74
CA ASP A 682 18.17 18.49 -13.93
C ASP A 682 19.05 17.93 -15.07
N VAL A 683 20.31 18.36 -15.07
CA VAL A 683 21.28 18.14 -16.14
C VAL A 683 22.67 17.91 -15.57
N GLN A 684 23.48 17.11 -16.25
CA GLN A 684 24.94 17.12 -16.13
C GLN A 684 25.49 17.77 -17.39
N VAL A 685 26.34 18.79 -17.26
CA VAL A 685 26.79 19.63 -18.38
C VAL A 685 28.26 20.00 -18.28
N ALA A 686 28.96 20.03 -19.41
CA ALA A 686 30.26 20.67 -19.55
C ALA A 686 30.12 22.03 -20.25
N PHE A 687 30.63 23.09 -19.63
CA PHE A 687 30.76 24.42 -20.24
C PHE A 687 32.18 24.59 -20.77
N HIS A 688 32.31 24.93 -22.05
CA HIS A 688 33.61 25.04 -22.73
C HIS A 688 34.05 26.48 -22.93
N GLU A 689 33.10 27.38 -23.17
CA GLU A 689 33.41 28.80 -23.33
C GLU A 689 32.18 29.67 -23.08
N ILE A 690 32.40 30.82 -22.46
CA ILE A 690 31.46 31.94 -22.47
C ILE A 690 32.14 33.21 -22.95
N ARG A 691 31.47 33.93 -23.84
CA ARG A 691 31.87 35.25 -24.31
C ARG A 691 30.70 36.22 -24.18
N ILE A 692 30.90 37.33 -23.47
CA ILE A 692 29.90 38.38 -23.26
C ILE A 692 30.49 39.68 -23.78
N GLN A 693 29.73 40.41 -24.58
CA GLN A 693 30.11 41.71 -25.11
C GLN A 693 28.94 42.68 -25.10
N THR A 694 29.21 43.98 -25.12
CA THR A 694 28.16 44.98 -25.32
C THR A 694 27.54 44.80 -26.71
N LEU A 695 26.22 44.99 -26.82
CA LEU A 695 25.55 44.93 -28.11
C LEU A 695 25.76 46.26 -28.85
N GLY A 696 26.47 46.25 -29.98
CA GLY A 696 26.71 47.47 -30.76
C GLY A 696 25.42 48.13 -31.25
N ASP A 697 25.35 49.46 -31.20
CA ASP A 697 24.14 50.23 -31.56
C ASP A 697 23.61 49.92 -32.98
N SER A 698 24.51 49.56 -33.91
CA SER A 698 24.17 49.24 -35.31
C SER A 698 23.58 47.84 -35.51
N VAL A 699 23.67 46.93 -34.51
CA VAL A 699 23.13 45.57 -34.61
C VAL A 699 21.60 45.65 -34.57
N GLN A 700 20.92 45.21 -35.63
CA GLN A 700 19.46 45.12 -35.64
C GLN A 700 19.02 43.72 -35.23
N LEU A 701 18.18 43.65 -34.21
CA LEU A 701 17.58 42.41 -33.73
C LEU A 701 16.31 42.09 -34.52
N ARG A 702 16.03 40.80 -34.70
CA ARG A 702 14.83 40.31 -35.39
C ARG A 702 13.64 40.44 -34.44
N GLU A 703 12.63 41.20 -34.85
CA GLU A 703 11.35 41.28 -34.13
C GLU A 703 10.60 39.94 -34.14
N PRO A 704 9.77 39.66 -33.12
CA PRO A 704 8.89 38.49 -33.12
C PRO A 704 7.99 38.53 -34.35
N GLY A 705 7.81 37.40 -35.04
CA GLY A 705 6.87 37.35 -36.17
C GLY A 705 5.44 37.58 -35.69
N ASN A 706 4.68 38.45 -36.37
CA ASN A 706 3.22 38.50 -36.23
C ASN A 706 2.67 37.14 -36.67
N GLY A 707 2.35 36.26 -35.73
CA GLY A 707 2.10 34.85 -35.98
C GLY A 707 0.86 34.56 -36.83
N MET A 708 0.84 33.39 -37.45
CA MET A 708 -0.34 32.53 -37.58
C MET A 708 0.11 31.14 -38.06
N SER A 709 -0.33 30.11 -37.32
CA SER A 709 -0.21 28.64 -37.51
C SER A 709 1.18 28.02 -37.50
#